data_AF-A0A6P8RET3-F1
#
_entry.id   AF-A0A6P8RET3-F1
#
_cell.length_a   1.000
_cell.length_b   1.000
_cell.length_c   1.000
_cell.angle_alpha   90.00
_cell.angle_beta   90.00
_cell.angle_gamma   90.00
#
_symmetry.space_group_name_H-M   'P 1'
#
loop_
_entity.id
_entity.type
_entity.pdbx_description
1 polymer ?
#
loop_
_entity_poly.entity_id
_entity_poly.type
_entity_poly.pdbx_seq_one_letter_code
_entity_poly.pdbx_strand_id
1 'polypeptide(L)'
;MLLLLCLPLFSTLTETLMISSSLDSESCPVGHFPCGNLSVCLPQLLHCNGIQDCTNGADEENCVDIYGWPKEMDDILSSRGSGSTLEEEAGDCMLDIIPEKCQCSGKMTNCSFRNLHMVPSASSNVTILNLQNNKIKLLSDHQFIRYQGLKALLLQRNRIHAISSRAFSGLFKLRKLFLSHNRITALKPGVFKDLHELEWLILDNNKITKITAGSFTGLQSLYFLYMLNNSISELPKSSICAEMPQLNWLDLEGNRMKTIRRSVFQQCITVLILHGNRIRKIQQGALSMLTKLVELDVSANQLERLHPLLFSQLQDLQLLNISFNPLKQIHEDQFDSLTHLQSLSLEGVEIPNIQNRMFARLVNLSHIYFKRFQYCSHAPHIRSCKPNTDGISSFENLLANIVLRVFVWVMACVTCFGNLFVICMRSFVVTENCCHTLSIKSLCCADCLMGLYLFFIGAYDRKYHGEYNKYAHAWMESNQCKMIGSLAMLSSEVSVMLLTYMTLEKFFCIVFPFNHHRVGKKQMLSTHTAIWTLGFLISIIPFFSQESFGNFYGRNGVCFPLHSEVTEKQAAREYAASIFLGLNLLAFIIVVVSYTSMFYSIHQTRAKTVERSVLSREVAIAKRFFFIVFTDALCWIPIFLLKTISLMQVEVPGIVTSWVVIFILPINSALNPILYTLTTPSFQERLKQCLQKKKRQLEIKMSFTLVSMHTNPTEEWQPMKAIHLPHEAGPGPDSADSCTVPSV
;
A
#
# COMPACT_ATOMS: atom_id res chain seq x y z
N MET A 1 39.13 -11.16 17.07
CA MET A 1 39.46 -12.57 16.77
C MET A 1 38.21 -13.47 16.72
N LEU A 2 37.10 -12.97 16.15
CA LEU A 2 35.88 -13.74 15.82
C LEU A 2 35.36 -13.38 14.41
N LEU A 3 36.10 -12.54 13.67
CA LEU A 3 35.77 -12.01 12.35
C LEU A 3 36.59 -12.68 11.21
N LEU A 4 37.37 -13.71 11.56
CA LEU A 4 38.29 -14.42 10.66
C LEU A 4 37.87 -15.89 10.42
N LEU A 5 36.72 -16.32 10.93
CA LEU A 5 36.24 -17.71 10.82
C LEU A 5 35.09 -17.92 9.81
N CYS A 6 34.64 -16.88 9.10
CA CYS A 6 33.60 -17.00 8.05
C CYS A 6 34.13 -16.76 6.62
N LEU A 7 35.45 -16.67 6.44
CA LEU A 7 36.07 -16.40 5.14
C LEU A 7 36.25 -17.62 4.19
N PRO A 8 36.01 -18.91 4.53
CA PRO A 8 36.16 -19.98 3.54
C PRO A 8 34.85 -20.43 2.87
N LEU A 9 33.74 -19.69 2.99
CA LEU A 9 32.49 -19.98 2.26
C LEU A 9 32.33 -19.20 0.94
N PHE A 10 33.35 -18.44 0.53
CA PHE A 10 33.31 -17.51 -0.59
C PHE A 10 34.13 -17.92 -1.82
N SER A 11 34.50 -19.20 -1.98
CA SER A 11 35.34 -19.64 -3.12
C SER A 11 34.88 -20.88 -3.90
N THR A 12 33.66 -21.38 -3.70
CA THR A 12 33.12 -22.45 -4.54
C THR A 12 31.68 -22.12 -4.95
N LEU A 13 31.54 -21.35 -6.03
CA LEU A 13 30.36 -21.28 -6.94
C LEU A 13 30.53 -20.14 -7.96
N THR A 14 31.75 -20.00 -8.52
CA THR A 14 32.00 -19.22 -9.73
C THR A 14 32.51 -20.16 -10.81
N GLU A 15 31.62 -21.02 -11.29
CA GLU A 15 31.59 -21.61 -12.63
C GLU A 15 30.41 -22.59 -12.66
N THR A 16 29.88 -22.84 -13.86
CA THR A 16 28.67 -23.63 -14.16
C THR A 16 27.32 -23.01 -13.77
N LEU A 17 26.88 -22.02 -14.55
CA LEU A 17 25.47 -21.91 -14.99
C LEU A 17 25.43 -21.12 -16.33
N MET A 18 26.27 -21.51 -17.29
CA MET A 18 25.94 -21.36 -18.70
C MET A 18 25.04 -22.56 -19.05
N ILE A 19 23.75 -22.46 -18.71
CA ILE A 19 22.76 -23.34 -19.35
C ILE A 19 22.52 -22.72 -20.72
N SER A 20 23.19 -23.30 -21.71
CA SER A 20 22.69 -23.32 -23.07
C SER A 20 21.35 -24.07 -23.05
N SER A 21 20.24 -23.37 -22.87
CA SER A 21 18.93 -23.93 -23.23
C SER A 21 18.82 -23.79 -24.74
N SER A 22 19.08 -24.91 -25.42
CA SER A 22 18.60 -25.17 -26.77
C SER A 22 17.16 -24.68 -26.91
N LEU A 23 16.96 -23.75 -27.85
CA LEU A 23 15.65 -23.41 -28.39
C LEU A 23 14.99 -24.71 -28.88
N ASP A 24 14.05 -25.23 -28.10
CA ASP A 24 12.91 -25.95 -28.66
C ASP A 24 11.72 -25.01 -28.62
N SER A 25 11.06 -24.94 -29.77
CA SER A 25 10.04 -23.99 -30.19
C SER A 25 8.75 -24.04 -29.36
N GLU A 26 8.16 -22.86 -29.18
CA GLU A 26 6.75 -22.52 -28.88
C GLU A 26 6.30 -22.22 -27.43
N SER A 27 7.03 -22.54 -26.36
CA SER A 27 6.54 -22.24 -25.00
C SER A 27 7.54 -21.47 -24.13
N CYS A 28 7.14 -20.27 -23.69
CA CYS A 28 7.90 -19.50 -22.69
C CYS A 28 7.96 -20.22 -21.34
N PRO A 29 9.06 -20.04 -20.57
CA PRO A 29 9.16 -20.59 -19.22
C PRO A 29 8.04 -20.04 -18.31
N VAL A 30 7.65 -20.82 -17.30
CA VAL A 30 6.57 -20.45 -16.37
C VAL A 30 6.83 -19.07 -15.75
N GLY A 31 5.83 -18.19 -15.76
CA GLY A 31 5.98 -16.80 -15.32
C GLY A 31 6.46 -15.83 -16.41
N HIS A 32 6.66 -16.30 -17.65
CA HIS A 32 7.03 -15.48 -18.81
C HIS A 32 6.02 -15.61 -19.94
N PHE A 33 5.85 -14.53 -20.69
CA PHE A 33 4.92 -14.38 -21.80
C PHE A 33 5.67 -14.03 -23.09
N PRO A 34 5.27 -14.60 -24.23
CA PRO A 34 5.86 -14.24 -25.51
C PRO A 34 5.50 -12.81 -25.89
N CYS A 35 6.43 -12.08 -26.48
CA CYS A 35 6.24 -10.76 -27.08
C CYS A 35 5.40 -10.86 -28.37
N GLY A 36 4.14 -11.27 -28.25
CA GLY A 36 3.27 -11.54 -29.39
C GLY A 36 3.83 -12.68 -30.26
N ASN A 37 4.12 -12.38 -31.53
CA ASN A 37 4.67 -13.34 -32.48
C ASN A 37 6.21 -13.47 -32.43
N LEU A 38 6.87 -12.80 -31.50
CA LEU A 38 8.32 -12.87 -31.33
C LEU A 38 8.70 -14.07 -30.45
N SER A 39 9.85 -14.68 -30.73
CA SER A 39 10.44 -15.74 -29.88
C SER A 39 11.02 -15.23 -28.56
N VAL A 40 10.82 -13.95 -28.24
CA VAL A 40 11.29 -13.29 -27.03
C VAL A 40 10.22 -13.44 -25.96
N CYS A 41 10.61 -13.96 -24.80
CA CYS A 41 9.74 -14.10 -23.64
C CYS A 41 10.08 -13.04 -22.61
N LEU A 42 9.08 -12.31 -22.12
CA LEU A 42 9.22 -11.37 -21.01
C LEU A 42 8.58 -11.91 -19.74
N PRO A 43 9.18 -11.66 -18.56
CA PRO A 43 8.54 -11.99 -17.30
C PRO A 43 7.22 -11.23 -17.11
N GLN A 44 6.26 -11.87 -16.43
CA GLN A 44 4.92 -11.34 -16.10
C GLN A 44 4.95 -9.91 -15.53
N LEU A 45 6.02 -9.53 -14.83
CA LEU A 45 6.18 -8.24 -14.18
C LEU A 45 6.42 -7.06 -15.15
N LEU A 46 6.98 -7.33 -16.34
CA LEU A 46 7.22 -6.31 -17.35
C LEU A 46 5.99 -6.07 -18.22
N HIS A 47 4.93 -6.86 -18.02
CA HIS A 47 3.70 -6.66 -18.74
C HIS A 47 2.90 -5.49 -18.15
N CYS A 48 2.53 -4.53 -18.99
CA CYS A 48 1.73 -3.37 -18.59
C CYS A 48 2.38 -2.54 -17.48
N ASN A 49 3.69 -2.33 -17.61
CA ASN A 49 4.51 -1.50 -16.74
C ASN A 49 4.63 -0.05 -17.26
N GLY A 50 4.07 0.25 -18.45
CA GLY A 50 4.14 1.55 -19.11
C GLY A 50 5.43 1.80 -19.89
N ILE A 51 6.26 0.77 -20.05
CA ILE A 51 7.54 0.78 -20.77
C ILE A 51 7.46 -0.27 -21.87
N GLN A 52 7.87 0.09 -23.08
CA GLN A 52 7.88 -0.83 -24.21
C GLN A 52 9.14 -1.70 -24.18
N ASP A 53 9.07 -2.86 -23.53
CA ASP A 53 10.13 -3.85 -23.42
C ASP A 53 10.14 -4.82 -24.61
N CYS A 54 8.97 -5.10 -25.21
CA CYS A 54 8.92 -5.81 -26.49
C CYS A 54 9.17 -4.85 -27.67
N THR A 55 9.98 -5.28 -28.64
CA THR A 55 10.23 -4.48 -29.86
C THR A 55 8.97 -4.15 -30.68
N ASN A 56 7.92 -4.97 -30.58
CA ASN A 56 6.61 -4.74 -31.17
C ASN A 56 5.60 -4.07 -30.23
N GLY A 57 5.96 -3.84 -28.95
CA GLY A 57 5.08 -3.25 -27.94
C GLY A 57 3.94 -4.14 -27.46
N ALA A 58 3.98 -5.43 -27.77
CA ALA A 58 2.95 -6.40 -27.38
C ALA A 58 2.79 -6.54 -25.85
N ASP A 59 3.81 -6.15 -25.09
CA ASP A 59 3.80 -6.08 -23.63
C ASP A 59 2.97 -4.93 -23.06
N GLU A 60 2.71 -3.88 -23.83
CA GLU A 60 1.89 -2.74 -23.43
C GLU A 60 0.50 -2.73 -24.12
N GLU A 61 0.22 -3.76 -24.91
CA GLU A 61 -1.08 -3.99 -25.53
C GLU A 61 -2.02 -4.75 -24.59
N ASN A 62 -3.31 -4.39 -24.59
CA ASN A 62 -4.38 -5.01 -23.80
C ASN A 62 -4.17 -4.96 -22.27
N CYS A 63 -3.54 -3.89 -21.79
CA CYS A 63 -3.31 -3.65 -20.37
C CYS A 63 -4.54 -3.25 -19.56
N VAL A 64 -5.60 -2.86 -20.26
CA VAL A 64 -6.88 -2.56 -19.65
C VAL A 64 -7.72 -3.82 -19.72
N ASP A 65 -8.25 -4.21 -18.56
CA ASP A 65 -9.28 -5.25 -18.50
C ASP A 65 -10.57 -4.72 -19.11
N ILE A 66 -10.68 -4.91 -20.42
CA ILE A 66 -11.86 -4.58 -21.23
C ILE A 66 -12.73 -5.81 -21.49
N TYR A 67 -12.44 -6.93 -20.83
CA TYR A 67 -13.21 -8.16 -20.98
C TYR A 67 -14.61 -8.00 -20.38
N GLY A 68 -15.57 -8.77 -20.88
CA GLY A 68 -16.99 -8.60 -20.55
C GLY A 68 -17.66 -7.50 -21.39
N TRP A 69 -18.51 -6.69 -20.76
CA TRP A 69 -19.40 -5.76 -21.45
C TRP A 69 -18.78 -4.79 -22.45
N PRO A 70 -17.62 -4.16 -22.18
CA PRO A 70 -17.10 -3.16 -23.11
C PRO A 70 -16.87 -3.75 -24.50
N LYS A 71 -16.39 -5.00 -24.56
CA LYS A 71 -16.14 -5.73 -25.80
C LYS A 71 -17.45 -6.19 -26.47
N GLU A 72 -18.35 -6.81 -25.70
CA GLU A 72 -19.65 -7.24 -26.23
C GLU A 72 -20.50 -6.05 -26.71
N MET A 73 -20.45 -4.91 -26.02
CA MET A 73 -21.18 -3.70 -26.39
C MET A 73 -20.66 -3.11 -27.68
N ASP A 74 -19.34 -3.03 -27.89
CA ASP A 74 -18.76 -2.57 -29.15
C ASP A 74 -19.11 -3.50 -30.31
N ASP A 75 -19.15 -4.82 -30.09
CA ASP A 75 -19.58 -5.81 -31.08
C ASP A 75 -21.08 -5.72 -31.38
N ILE A 76 -21.92 -5.44 -30.38
CA ILE A 76 -23.38 -5.23 -30.56
C ILE A 76 -23.66 -3.90 -31.25
N LEU A 77 -22.94 -2.83 -30.89
CA LEU A 77 -23.06 -1.50 -31.49
C LEU A 77 -22.54 -1.49 -32.93
N SER A 78 -21.51 -2.28 -33.25
CA SER A 78 -20.97 -2.41 -34.60
C SER A 78 -21.80 -3.35 -35.50
N SER A 79 -22.25 -4.50 -34.99
CA SER A 79 -23.08 -5.46 -35.75
C SER A 79 -24.51 -4.97 -36.01
N ARG A 80 -25.06 -4.10 -35.12
CA ARG A 80 -26.35 -3.43 -35.34
C ARG A 80 -26.26 -2.17 -36.20
N GLY A 81 -25.09 -1.91 -36.80
CA GLY A 81 -24.81 -0.74 -37.61
C GLY A 81 -24.61 0.51 -36.76
N SER A 82 -23.54 1.24 -37.05
CA SER A 82 -23.37 2.64 -36.65
C SER A 82 -24.65 3.43 -36.96
N GLY A 83 -25.50 3.64 -35.95
CA GLY A 83 -26.82 4.25 -36.12
C GLY A 83 -27.63 4.37 -34.83
N SER A 84 -27.13 5.15 -33.87
CA SER A 84 -27.95 6.09 -33.06
C SER A 84 -27.18 6.64 -31.85
N THR A 85 -26.08 7.37 -32.09
CA THR A 85 -26.00 8.68 -31.43
C THR A 85 -27.30 9.42 -31.76
N LEU A 86 -27.80 10.25 -30.85
CA LEU A 86 -29.02 11.05 -31.00
C LEU A 86 -28.91 12.11 -32.13
N GLU A 87 -28.24 11.80 -33.23
CA GLU A 87 -27.82 12.72 -34.31
C GLU A 87 -28.52 12.47 -35.65
N GLU A 88 -29.28 11.39 -35.82
CA GLU A 88 -30.13 11.25 -37.01
C GLU A 88 -31.45 12.01 -36.83
N GLU A 89 -31.37 13.32 -37.08
CA GLU A 89 -32.38 14.22 -37.67
C GLU A 89 -31.99 15.70 -37.38
N ALA A 90 -30.73 16.06 -37.67
CA ALA A 90 -30.35 17.47 -37.80
C ALA A 90 -30.91 18.00 -39.13
N GLY A 91 -32.15 18.48 -39.08
CA GLY A 91 -32.87 19.06 -40.21
C GLY A 91 -33.95 20.03 -39.74
N ASP A 92 -34.52 20.77 -40.68
CA ASP A 92 -35.61 21.70 -40.40
C ASP A 92 -36.77 21.00 -39.67
N CYS A 93 -37.43 21.73 -38.78
CA CYS A 93 -38.51 21.18 -37.97
C CYS A 93 -39.66 20.66 -38.83
N MET A 94 -40.03 19.38 -38.65
CA MET A 94 -41.12 18.71 -39.39
C MET A 94 -42.37 18.50 -38.50
N LEU A 95 -42.56 19.33 -37.48
CA LEU A 95 -43.63 19.19 -36.48
C LEU A 95 -44.62 20.36 -36.55
N ASP A 96 -45.92 20.05 -36.59
CA ASP A 96 -46.98 21.06 -36.69
C ASP A 96 -47.23 21.80 -35.37
N ILE A 97 -47.00 21.14 -34.24
CA ILE A 97 -47.23 21.67 -32.90
C ILE A 97 -45.94 21.55 -32.08
N ILE A 98 -45.36 22.69 -31.74
CA ILE A 98 -44.16 22.82 -30.91
C ILE A 98 -44.55 23.61 -29.65
N PRO A 99 -44.33 23.08 -28.43
CA PRO A 99 -44.61 23.85 -27.22
C PRO A 99 -43.73 25.10 -27.13
N GLU A 100 -44.28 26.24 -26.70
CA GLU A 100 -43.61 27.57 -26.72
C GLU A 100 -42.21 27.61 -26.08
N LYS A 101 -41.93 26.72 -25.12
CA LYS A 101 -40.65 26.64 -24.40
C LYS A 101 -39.71 25.57 -24.94
N CYS A 102 -40.06 24.89 -26.02
CA CYS A 102 -39.32 23.75 -26.54
C CYS A 102 -38.68 24.07 -27.90
N GLN A 103 -37.58 23.37 -28.19
CA GLN A 103 -36.89 23.43 -29.48
C GLN A 103 -37.27 22.20 -30.31
N CYS A 104 -37.28 22.36 -31.62
CA CYS A 104 -37.56 21.30 -32.57
C CYS A 104 -36.37 21.12 -33.52
N SER A 105 -36.02 19.87 -33.82
CA SER A 105 -35.05 19.49 -34.86
C SER A 105 -35.58 18.22 -35.53
N GLY A 106 -35.85 18.27 -36.84
CA GLY A 106 -36.55 17.18 -37.54
C GLY A 106 -37.86 16.78 -36.85
N LYS A 107 -37.96 15.54 -36.35
CA LYS A 107 -39.09 15.02 -35.56
C LYS A 107 -38.78 14.87 -34.07
N MET A 108 -37.68 15.45 -33.60
CA MET A 108 -37.31 15.53 -32.19
C MET A 108 -37.84 16.81 -31.55
N THR A 109 -38.50 16.67 -30.40
CA THR A 109 -38.90 17.80 -29.54
C THR A 109 -38.04 17.83 -28.28
N ASN A 110 -37.30 18.92 -28.09
CA ASN A 110 -36.45 19.16 -26.93
C ASN A 110 -37.02 20.22 -25.99
N CYS A 111 -37.53 19.77 -24.84
CA CYS A 111 -38.06 20.59 -23.76
C CYS A 111 -37.21 20.48 -22.48
N SER A 112 -35.91 20.24 -22.61
CA SER A 112 -35.01 20.12 -21.46
C SER A 112 -34.82 21.44 -20.72
N PHE A 113 -34.66 21.39 -19.39
CA PHE A 113 -34.38 22.55 -18.52
C PHE A 113 -35.45 23.67 -18.54
N ARG A 114 -36.72 23.34 -18.79
CA ARG A 114 -37.81 24.33 -18.92
C ARG A 114 -38.67 24.50 -17.67
N ASN A 115 -38.24 23.93 -16.54
CA ASN A 115 -38.98 23.97 -15.26
C ASN A 115 -40.42 23.44 -15.37
N LEU A 116 -40.68 22.51 -16.29
CA LEU A 116 -42.03 22.01 -16.54
C LEU A 116 -42.53 21.16 -15.37
N HIS A 117 -43.77 21.41 -14.95
CA HIS A 117 -44.45 20.63 -13.90
C HIS A 117 -45.29 19.49 -14.46
N MET A 118 -45.63 19.55 -15.74
CA MET A 118 -46.45 18.60 -16.48
C MET A 118 -45.87 18.39 -17.88
N VAL A 119 -46.28 17.30 -18.54
CA VAL A 119 -45.90 16.98 -19.92
C VAL A 119 -46.60 17.97 -20.87
N PRO A 120 -45.88 18.69 -21.76
CA PRO A 120 -46.48 19.58 -22.73
C PRO A 120 -47.10 18.82 -23.90
N SER A 121 -48.10 19.43 -24.55
CA SER A 121 -48.72 18.89 -25.77
C SER A 121 -47.85 19.22 -26.99
N ALA A 122 -47.35 18.19 -27.67
CA ALA A 122 -46.59 18.30 -28.91
C ALA A 122 -47.33 17.62 -30.08
N SER A 123 -46.75 17.69 -31.28
CA SER A 123 -47.26 17.01 -32.48
C SER A 123 -47.27 15.48 -32.34
N SER A 124 -48.22 14.80 -32.99
CA SER A 124 -48.36 13.33 -32.91
C SER A 124 -47.30 12.55 -33.68
N ASN A 125 -46.62 13.18 -34.64
CA ASN A 125 -45.57 12.59 -35.48
C ASN A 125 -44.16 12.63 -34.85
N VAL A 126 -44.05 13.05 -33.58
CA VAL A 126 -42.78 13.11 -32.84
C VAL A 126 -42.19 11.70 -32.64
N THR A 127 -40.90 11.56 -32.96
CA THR A 127 -40.13 10.31 -32.81
C THR A 127 -39.29 10.31 -31.53
N ILE A 128 -38.81 11.48 -31.09
CA ILE A 128 -38.00 11.64 -29.89
C ILE A 128 -38.57 12.78 -29.05
N LEU A 129 -38.97 12.48 -27.82
CA LEU A 129 -39.50 13.47 -26.87
C LEU A 129 -38.55 13.62 -25.68
N ASN A 130 -37.88 14.77 -25.60
CA ASN A 130 -36.93 15.06 -24.54
C ASN A 130 -37.51 16.01 -23.49
N LEU A 131 -37.80 15.47 -22.30
CA LEU A 131 -38.39 16.16 -21.15
C LEU A 131 -37.46 16.16 -19.92
N GLN A 132 -36.16 15.94 -20.12
CA GLN A 132 -35.20 15.84 -19.03
C GLN A 132 -35.01 17.15 -18.25
N ASN A 133 -34.52 17.05 -17.01
CA ASN A 133 -34.19 18.20 -16.15
C ASN A 133 -35.38 19.15 -15.94
N ASN A 134 -36.55 18.58 -15.63
CA ASN A 134 -37.77 19.32 -15.33
C ASN A 134 -38.28 19.00 -13.90
N LYS A 135 -39.50 19.43 -13.57
CA LYS A 135 -40.11 19.28 -12.24
C LYS A 135 -41.38 18.44 -12.29
N ILE A 136 -41.49 17.53 -13.26
CA ILE A 136 -42.66 16.66 -13.46
C ILE A 136 -42.76 15.70 -12.28
N LYS A 137 -43.97 15.57 -11.70
CA LYS A 137 -44.20 14.77 -10.47
C LYS A 137 -44.98 13.48 -10.69
N LEU A 138 -45.89 13.46 -11.66
CA LEU A 138 -46.86 12.38 -11.90
C LEU A 138 -46.98 12.12 -13.40
N LEU A 139 -47.08 10.85 -13.79
CA LEU A 139 -47.51 10.45 -15.13
C LEU A 139 -48.91 9.84 -15.04
N SER A 140 -49.89 10.56 -15.61
CA SER A 140 -51.31 10.20 -15.61
C SER A 140 -51.65 9.11 -16.63
N ASP A 141 -52.86 8.55 -16.55
CA ASP A 141 -53.33 7.56 -17.52
C ASP A 141 -53.36 8.14 -18.95
N HIS A 142 -52.89 7.34 -19.91
CA HIS A 142 -52.86 7.67 -21.35
C HIS A 142 -52.10 8.97 -21.68
N GLN A 143 -51.17 9.40 -20.81
CA GLN A 143 -50.43 10.67 -20.94
C GLN A 143 -49.70 10.82 -22.29
N PHE A 144 -49.28 9.71 -22.90
CA PHE A 144 -48.52 9.68 -24.14
C PHE A 144 -49.24 9.00 -25.31
N ILE A 145 -50.53 8.68 -25.17
CA ILE A 145 -51.29 7.88 -26.16
C ILE A 145 -51.31 8.47 -27.59
N ARG A 146 -51.16 9.80 -27.69
CA ARG A 146 -51.13 10.52 -28.97
C ARG A 146 -49.84 10.27 -29.78
N TYR A 147 -48.77 9.82 -29.14
CA TYR A 147 -47.43 9.68 -29.74
C TYR A 147 -47.13 8.23 -30.16
N GLN A 148 -47.98 7.64 -31.01
CA GLN A 148 -47.86 6.23 -31.42
C GLN A 148 -46.58 5.93 -32.23
N GLY A 149 -45.98 6.96 -32.84
CA GLY A 149 -44.71 6.87 -33.57
C GLY A 149 -43.46 7.11 -32.73
N LEU A 150 -43.59 7.31 -31.42
CA LEU A 150 -42.49 7.67 -30.54
C LEU A 150 -41.51 6.50 -30.38
N LYS A 151 -40.23 6.74 -30.68
CA LYS A 151 -39.12 5.78 -30.56
C LYS A 151 -38.31 5.97 -29.29
N ALA A 152 -38.16 7.20 -28.81
CA ALA A 152 -37.40 7.50 -27.59
C ALA A 152 -38.10 8.52 -26.69
N LEU A 153 -38.19 8.21 -25.40
CA LEU A 153 -38.77 9.08 -24.37
C LEU A 153 -37.76 9.32 -23.25
N LEU A 154 -37.34 10.57 -23.10
CA LEU A 154 -36.34 11.01 -22.12
C LEU A 154 -37.03 11.77 -20.97
N LEU A 155 -37.13 11.16 -19.79
CA LEU A 155 -37.76 11.71 -18.59
C LEU A 155 -36.80 11.79 -17.39
N GLN A 156 -35.49 11.67 -17.63
CA GLN A 156 -34.49 11.69 -16.59
C GLN A 156 -34.42 13.02 -15.82
N ARG A 157 -33.97 12.96 -14.56
CA ARG A 157 -33.78 14.13 -13.68
C ARG A 157 -35.07 14.96 -13.53
N ASN A 158 -36.17 14.28 -13.24
CA ASN A 158 -37.44 14.89 -12.87
C ASN A 158 -37.75 14.61 -11.38
N ARG A 159 -39.01 14.76 -10.96
CA ARG A 159 -39.47 14.47 -9.59
C ARG A 159 -40.60 13.44 -9.61
N ILE A 160 -40.60 12.54 -10.60
CA ILE A 160 -41.66 11.57 -10.82
C ILE A 160 -41.64 10.57 -9.65
N HIS A 161 -42.72 10.54 -8.88
CA HIS A 161 -42.85 9.61 -7.74
C HIS A 161 -43.94 8.56 -7.96
N ALA A 162 -44.90 8.84 -8.84
CA ALA A 162 -45.98 7.94 -9.19
C ALA A 162 -46.14 7.88 -10.72
N ILE A 163 -46.31 6.66 -11.23
CA ILE A 163 -46.61 6.35 -12.63
C ILE A 163 -47.90 5.55 -12.62
N SER A 164 -48.89 5.99 -13.40
CA SER A 164 -50.11 5.20 -13.54
C SER A 164 -49.90 3.98 -14.43
N SER A 165 -50.67 2.91 -14.23
CA SER A 165 -50.49 1.65 -14.97
C SER A 165 -50.79 1.77 -16.46
N ARG A 166 -51.49 2.83 -16.89
CA ARG A 166 -51.76 3.11 -18.31
C ARG A 166 -51.00 4.33 -18.84
N ALA A 167 -49.99 4.81 -18.13
CA ALA A 167 -49.27 6.03 -18.51
C ALA A 167 -48.60 5.92 -19.89
N PHE A 168 -48.05 4.75 -20.21
CA PHE A 168 -47.33 4.46 -21.46
C PHE A 168 -48.18 3.68 -22.49
N SER A 169 -49.50 3.62 -22.31
CA SER A 169 -50.37 2.87 -23.23
C SER A 169 -50.38 3.51 -24.62
N GLY A 170 -50.36 2.67 -25.65
CA GLY A 170 -50.33 3.09 -27.06
C GLY A 170 -48.94 3.37 -27.65
N LEU A 171 -47.85 3.23 -26.86
CA LEU A 171 -46.47 3.48 -27.30
C LEU A 171 -45.80 2.21 -27.89
N PHE A 172 -46.42 1.61 -28.91
CA PHE A 172 -45.99 0.30 -29.44
C PHE A 172 -44.60 0.31 -30.10
N LYS A 173 -44.16 1.46 -30.63
CA LYS A 173 -42.87 1.65 -31.34
C LYS A 173 -41.74 2.20 -30.47
N LEU A 174 -41.96 2.29 -29.16
CA LEU A 174 -40.98 2.87 -28.25
C LEU A 174 -39.83 1.89 -28.04
N ARG A 175 -38.61 2.31 -28.38
CA ARG A 175 -37.38 1.52 -28.26
C ARG A 175 -36.54 1.90 -27.04
N LYS A 176 -36.54 3.18 -26.65
CA LYS A 176 -35.73 3.67 -25.52
C LYS A 176 -36.57 4.48 -24.52
N LEU A 177 -36.55 4.10 -23.25
CA LEU A 177 -37.25 4.78 -22.16
C LEU A 177 -36.29 5.08 -21.00
N PHE A 178 -36.09 6.37 -20.74
CA PHE A 178 -35.20 6.85 -19.68
C PHE A 178 -36.00 7.50 -18.56
N LEU A 179 -35.93 6.93 -17.36
CA LEU A 179 -36.61 7.37 -16.13
C LEU A 179 -35.61 7.59 -14.98
N SER A 180 -34.32 7.67 -15.30
CA SER A 180 -33.19 7.90 -14.39
C SER A 180 -33.36 9.11 -13.47
N HIS A 181 -32.82 9.05 -12.25
CA HIS A 181 -32.81 10.17 -11.29
C HIS A 181 -34.20 10.77 -11.04
N ASN A 182 -35.18 9.91 -10.74
CA ASN A 182 -36.52 10.31 -10.33
C ASN A 182 -36.76 9.88 -8.86
N ARG A 183 -38.02 9.78 -8.44
CA ARG A 183 -38.42 9.41 -7.08
C ARG A 183 -39.42 8.24 -7.09
N ILE A 184 -39.37 7.40 -8.13
CA ILE A 184 -40.32 6.30 -8.34
C ILE A 184 -40.15 5.29 -7.21
N THR A 185 -41.25 4.94 -6.53
CA THR A 185 -41.21 4.03 -5.37
C THR A 185 -41.63 2.59 -5.71
N ALA A 186 -42.47 2.41 -6.73
CA ALA A 186 -42.97 1.11 -7.16
C ALA A 186 -43.38 1.13 -8.64
N LEU A 187 -43.27 -0.03 -9.29
CA LEU A 187 -43.77 -0.28 -10.65
C LEU A 187 -45.06 -1.10 -10.56
N LYS A 188 -46.17 -0.49 -10.99
CA LYS A 188 -47.47 -1.18 -11.01
C LYS A 188 -47.44 -2.31 -12.07
N PRO A 189 -48.08 -3.46 -11.81
CA PRO A 189 -48.20 -4.51 -12.82
C PRO A 189 -48.83 -4.00 -14.12
N GLY A 190 -48.25 -4.38 -15.25
CA GLY A 190 -48.70 -3.99 -16.59
C GLY A 190 -48.39 -2.54 -16.99
N VAL A 191 -47.58 -1.79 -16.24
CA VAL A 191 -47.20 -0.41 -16.60
C VAL A 191 -46.48 -0.31 -17.96
N PHE A 192 -45.85 -1.40 -18.40
CA PHE A 192 -45.13 -1.50 -19.68
C PHE A 192 -45.82 -2.43 -20.70
N LYS A 193 -47.10 -2.74 -20.49
CA LYS A 193 -47.82 -3.79 -21.26
C LYS A 193 -47.73 -3.64 -22.77
N ASP A 194 -47.83 -2.41 -23.27
CA ASP A 194 -47.88 -2.10 -24.71
C ASP A 194 -46.49 -1.85 -25.33
N LEU A 195 -45.41 -1.89 -24.53
CA LEU A 195 -44.05 -1.52 -24.95
C LEU A 195 -43.27 -2.72 -25.56
N HIS A 196 -43.81 -3.32 -26.62
CA HIS A 196 -43.30 -4.57 -27.19
C HIS A 196 -41.93 -4.44 -27.88
N GLU A 197 -41.63 -3.29 -28.49
CA GLU A 197 -40.36 -2.99 -29.17
C GLU A 197 -39.32 -2.32 -28.24
N LEU A 198 -39.60 -2.21 -26.94
CA LEU A 198 -38.68 -1.54 -26.02
C LEU A 198 -37.42 -2.37 -25.86
N GLU A 199 -36.28 -1.78 -26.18
CA GLU A 199 -34.95 -2.39 -26.09
C GLU A 199 -34.18 -1.89 -24.86
N TRP A 200 -34.36 -0.61 -24.50
CA TRP A 200 -33.64 0.05 -23.40
C TRP A 200 -34.61 0.59 -22.36
N LEU A 201 -34.53 0.09 -21.13
CA LEU A 201 -35.27 0.60 -19.99
C LEU A 201 -34.30 1.01 -18.88
N ILE A 202 -34.23 2.31 -18.63
CA ILE A 202 -33.29 2.90 -17.69
C ILE A 202 -34.08 3.49 -16.50
N LEU A 203 -33.91 2.90 -15.32
CA LEU A 203 -34.64 3.21 -14.07
C LEU A 203 -33.69 3.49 -12.89
N ASP A 204 -32.43 3.84 -13.17
CA ASP A 204 -31.41 4.11 -12.16
C ASP A 204 -31.77 5.29 -11.23
N ASN A 205 -31.15 5.30 -10.05
CA ASN A 205 -31.25 6.39 -9.08
C ASN A 205 -32.70 6.77 -8.75
N ASN A 206 -33.53 5.76 -8.51
CA ASN A 206 -34.92 5.91 -8.06
C ASN A 206 -35.07 5.35 -6.62
N LYS A 207 -36.30 5.13 -6.17
CA LYS A 207 -36.61 4.63 -4.82
C LYS A 207 -37.39 3.32 -4.86
N ILE A 208 -37.19 2.52 -5.91
CA ILE A 208 -37.94 1.28 -6.12
C ILE A 208 -37.53 0.27 -5.03
N THR A 209 -38.50 -0.26 -4.29
CA THR A 209 -38.24 -1.13 -3.13
C THR A 209 -38.45 -2.63 -3.40
N LYS A 210 -39.36 -2.96 -4.32
CA LYS A 210 -39.74 -4.33 -4.66
C LYS A 210 -40.10 -4.44 -6.14
N ILE A 211 -39.79 -5.58 -6.74
CA ILE A 211 -40.26 -5.95 -8.08
C ILE A 211 -41.28 -7.08 -7.89
N THR A 212 -42.51 -6.87 -8.38
CA THR A 212 -43.60 -7.85 -8.30
C THR A 212 -43.77 -8.59 -9.62
N ALA A 213 -44.40 -9.75 -9.59
CA ALA A 213 -44.78 -10.44 -10.83
C ALA A 213 -45.71 -9.55 -11.65
N GLY A 214 -45.47 -9.49 -12.96
CA GLY A 214 -46.20 -8.67 -13.91
C GLY A 214 -45.73 -7.21 -13.98
N SER A 215 -44.69 -6.82 -13.24
CA SER A 215 -44.13 -5.45 -13.33
C SER A 215 -43.47 -5.17 -14.70
N PHE A 216 -43.04 -6.20 -15.42
CA PHE A 216 -42.36 -6.12 -16.71
C PHE A 216 -43.14 -6.78 -17.86
N THR A 217 -44.38 -7.20 -17.64
CA THR A 217 -45.25 -7.75 -18.70
C THR A 217 -45.28 -6.81 -19.90
N GLY A 218 -45.05 -7.37 -21.09
CA GLY A 218 -45.11 -6.65 -22.37
C GLY A 218 -43.75 -6.40 -23.02
N LEU A 219 -42.67 -6.46 -22.24
CA LEU A 219 -41.30 -6.14 -22.65
C LEU A 219 -40.61 -7.28 -23.41
N GLN A 220 -41.15 -7.63 -24.58
CA GLN A 220 -40.71 -8.79 -25.37
C GLN A 220 -39.34 -8.61 -26.03
N SER A 221 -38.97 -7.38 -26.37
CA SER A 221 -37.70 -7.05 -27.06
C SER A 221 -36.64 -6.42 -26.15
N LEU A 222 -36.89 -6.40 -24.83
CA LEU A 222 -36.01 -5.69 -23.91
C LEU A 222 -34.65 -6.37 -23.85
N TYR A 223 -33.61 -5.58 -24.08
CA TYR A 223 -32.23 -6.03 -24.12
C TYR A 223 -31.46 -5.51 -22.90
N PHE A 224 -31.71 -4.24 -22.53
CA PHE A 224 -31.06 -3.54 -21.43
C PHE A 224 -32.02 -3.12 -20.34
N LEU A 225 -31.77 -3.60 -19.12
CA LEU A 225 -32.45 -3.14 -17.92
C LEU A 225 -31.44 -2.63 -16.89
N TYR A 226 -31.45 -1.31 -16.68
CA TYR A 226 -30.64 -0.65 -15.65
C TYR A 226 -31.51 -0.21 -14.48
N MET A 227 -31.23 -0.72 -13.29
CA MET A 227 -31.93 -0.39 -12.04
C MET A 227 -30.96 -0.07 -10.90
N LEU A 228 -29.80 0.50 -11.24
CA LEU A 228 -28.74 0.89 -10.31
C LEU A 228 -29.23 1.86 -9.22
N ASN A 229 -28.66 1.81 -8.03
CA ASN A 229 -28.93 2.74 -6.91
C ASN A 229 -30.43 2.93 -6.62
N ASN A 230 -31.15 1.83 -6.50
CA ASN A 230 -32.52 1.80 -6.00
C ASN A 230 -32.53 1.28 -4.55
N SER A 231 -33.67 0.77 -4.07
CA SER A 231 -33.78 0.15 -2.74
C SER A 231 -34.39 -1.25 -2.83
N ILE A 232 -34.12 -1.95 -3.94
CA ILE A 232 -34.72 -3.25 -4.24
C ILE A 232 -34.25 -4.27 -3.21
N SER A 233 -35.21 -4.84 -2.49
CA SER A 233 -34.97 -5.83 -1.44
C SER A 233 -35.47 -7.23 -1.83
N GLU A 234 -36.48 -7.27 -2.70
CA GLU A 234 -37.18 -8.48 -3.11
C GLU A 234 -37.43 -8.47 -4.63
N LEU A 235 -37.01 -9.55 -5.27
CA LEU A 235 -37.35 -9.92 -6.65
C LEU A 235 -38.56 -10.88 -6.65
N PRO A 236 -39.29 -10.99 -7.78
CA PRO A 236 -40.43 -11.90 -7.90
C PRO A 236 -40.01 -13.35 -7.68
N LYS A 237 -40.98 -14.19 -7.28
CA LYS A 237 -40.77 -15.64 -7.11
C LYS A 237 -40.71 -16.38 -8.45
N SER A 238 -41.41 -15.84 -9.45
CA SER A 238 -41.36 -16.30 -10.84
C SER A 238 -40.11 -15.77 -11.55
N SER A 239 -39.73 -16.40 -12.65
CA SER A 239 -38.62 -15.92 -13.47
C SER A 239 -38.96 -14.59 -14.12
N ILE A 240 -38.03 -13.64 -14.07
CA ILE A 240 -38.13 -12.37 -14.81
C ILE A 240 -38.01 -12.58 -16.33
N CYS A 241 -37.35 -13.67 -16.76
CA CYS A 241 -37.22 -14.02 -18.17
C CYS A 241 -38.55 -14.41 -18.82
N ALA A 242 -39.57 -14.78 -18.02
CA ALA A 242 -40.91 -15.06 -18.56
C ALA A 242 -41.60 -13.78 -19.06
N GLU A 243 -41.28 -12.63 -18.47
CA GLU A 243 -41.81 -11.32 -18.87
C GLU A 243 -40.90 -10.63 -19.90
N MET A 244 -39.59 -10.93 -19.85
CA MET A 244 -38.54 -10.33 -20.70
C MET A 244 -37.62 -11.42 -21.30
N PRO A 245 -38.05 -12.14 -22.35
CA PRO A 245 -37.33 -13.30 -22.86
C PRO A 245 -36.01 -12.98 -23.57
N GLN A 246 -35.84 -11.75 -24.09
CA GLN A 246 -34.65 -11.30 -24.81
C GLN A 246 -33.68 -10.49 -23.92
N LEU A 247 -33.90 -10.46 -22.60
CA LEU A 247 -33.11 -9.65 -21.67
C LEU A 247 -31.69 -10.18 -21.58
N ASN A 248 -30.74 -9.45 -22.14
CA ASN A 248 -29.33 -9.81 -22.14
C ASN A 248 -28.60 -9.21 -20.92
N TRP A 249 -28.85 -7.92 -20.64
CA TRP A 249 -28.17 -7.15 -19.61
C TRP A 249 -29.09 -6.79 -18.45
N LEU A 250 -28.71 -7.22 -17.25
CA LEU A 250 -29.40 -6.85 -16.02
C LEU A 250 -28.44 -6.24 -15.00
N ASP A 251 -28.62 -4.95 -14.75
CA ASP A 251 -27.88 -4.20 -13.73
C ASP A 251 -28.79 -3.84 -12.54
N LEU A 252 -28.44 -4.43 -11.40
CA LEU A 252 -29.08 -4.24 -10.10
C LEU A 252 -28.08 -3.72 -9.06
N GLU A 253 -27.03 -3.02 -9.48
CA GLU A 253 -26.01 -2.42 -8.61
C GLU A 253 -26.62 -1.52 -7.52
N GLY A 254 -26.00 -1.51 -6.34
CA GLY A 254 -26.29 -0.51 -5.30
C GLY A 254 -27.69 -0.64 -4.68
N ASN A 255 -28.24 -1.86 -4.70
CA ASN A 255 -29.55 -2.19 -4.14
C ASN A 255 -29.44 -2.82 -2.73
N ARG A 256 -30.53 -3.40 -2.22
CA ARG A 256 -30.63 -3.93 -0.85
C ARG A 256 -30.96 -5.42 -0.82
N MET A 257 -30.58 -6.15 -1.86
CA MET A 257 -30.86 -7.59 -1.98
C MET A 257 -30.08 -8.37 -0.94
N LYS A 258 -30.74 -9.33 -0.26
CA LYS A 258 -30.13 -10.17 0.79
C LYS A 258 -29.77 -11.59 0.33
N THR A 259 -30.51 -12.12 -0.63
CA THR A 259 -30.38 -13.51 -1.09
C THR A 259 -30.71 -13.62 -2.57
N ILE A 260 -29.95 -14.42 -3.30
CA ILE A 260 -30.30 -14.83 -4.67
C ILE A 260 -31.08 -16.14 -4.58
N ARG A 261 -32.33 -16.14 -5.04
CA ARG A 261 -33.21 -17.31 -5.01
C ARG A 261 -33.10 -18.12 -6.30
N ARG A 262 -33.40 -19.42 -6.21
CA ARG A 262 -33.52 -20.28 -7.38
C ARG A 262 -34.63 -19.78 -8.32
N SER A 263 -34.44 -20.00 -9.63
CA SER A 263 -35.43 -19.76 -10.69
C SER A 263 -35.75 -18.30 -11.03
N VAL A 264 -35.26 -17.32 -10.27
CA VAL A 264 -35.46 -15.90 -10.58
C VAL A 264 -34.73 -15.54 -11.88
N PHE A 265 -33.45 -15.91 -11.95
CA PHE A 265 -32.60 -15.75 -13.12
C PHE A 265 -32.59 -17.05 -13.94
N GLN A 266 -32.74 -16.93 -15.26
CA GLN A 266 -32.77 -18.04 -16.23
C GLN A 266 -31.97 -17.66 -17.48
N GLN A 267 -31.97 -18.51 -18.50
CA GLN A 267 -31.13 -18.46 -19.71
C GLN A 267 -31.24 -17.19 -20.57
N CYS A 268 -32.10 -16.22 -20.24
CA CYS A 268 -32.17 -14.97 -20.99
C CYS A 268 -30.91 -14.10 -20.76
N ILE A 269 -30.39 -14.10 -19.52
CA ILE A 269 -29.36 -13.16 -19.07
C ILE A 269 -27.96 -13.63 -19.49
N THR A 270 -27.19 -12.71 -20.06
CA THR A 270 -25.77 -12.89 -20.43
C THR A 270 -24.86 -12.07 -19.51
N VAL A 271 -25.32 -10.90 -19.03
CA VAL A 271 -24.57 -10.09 -18.06
C VAL A 271 -25.43 -9.77 -16.85
N LEU A 272 -24.91 -10.11 -15.66
CA LEU A 272 -25.58 -9.93 -14.39
C LEU A 272 -24.70 -9.14 -13.41
N ILE A 273 -25.09 -7.89 -13.15
CA ILE A 273 -24.39 -7.01 -12.22
C ILE A 273 -25.21 -6.87 -10.93
N LEU A 274 -24.61 -7.31 -9.82
CA LEU A 274 -25.17 -7.30 -8.47
C LEU A 274 -24.21 -6.64 -7.46
N HIS A 275 -23.24 -5.86 -7.95
CA HIS A 275 -22.29 -5.09 -7.15
C HIS A 275 -23.00 -4.25 -6.07
N GLY A 276 -22.38 -4.10 -4.90
CA GLY A 276 -22.83 -3.14 -3.88
C GLY A 276 -24.20 -3.45 -3.26
N ASN A 277 -24.59 -4.73 -3.23
CA ASN A 277 -25.80 -5.19 -2.56
C ASN A 277 -25.51 -5.69 -1.12
N ARG A 278 -26.45 -6.40 -0.49
CA ARG A 278 -26.30 -6.97 0.87
C ARG A 278 -26.43 -8.49 0.85
N ILE A 279 -25.99 -9.13 -0.23
CA ILE A 279 -26.22 -10.55 -0.47
C ILE A 279 -25.36 -11.36 0.50
N ARG A 280 -26.01 -12.17 1.33
CA ARG A 280 -25.33 -13.05 2.31
C ARG A 280 -25.20 -14.48 1.83
N LYS A 281 -26.18 -14.94 1.05
CA LYS A 281 -26.27 -16.34 0.61
C LYS A 281 -26.86 -16.42 -0.79
N ILE A 282 -26.18 -17.19 -1.64
CA ILE A 282 -26.67 -17.61 -2.96
C ILE A 282 -27.25 -19.01 -2.78
N GLN A 283 -28.54 -19.20 -3.09
CA GLN A 283 -29.16 -20.52 -2.96
C GLN A 283 -28.51 -21.52 -3.93
N GLN A 284 -28.45 -22.80 -3.52
CA GLN A 284 -27.89 -23.85 -4.37
C GLN A 284 -28.67 -23.95 -5.68
N GLY A 285 -27.94 -23.99 -6.80
CA GLY A 285 -28.52 -24.01 -8.14
C GLY A 285 -29.17 -22.70 -8.59
N ALA A 286 -29.05 -21.60 -7.84
CA ALA A 286 -29.61 -20.32 -8.26
C ALA A 286 -29.00 -19.78 -9.57
N LEU A 287 -27.72 -20.09 -9.82
CA LEU A 287 -27.01 -19.72 -11.06
C LEU A 287 -26.93 -20.88 -12.07
N SER A 288 -27.42 -22.08 -11.73
CA SER A 288 -27.23 -23.28 -12.58
C SER A 288 -27.89 -23.20 -13.96
N MET A 289 -28.91 -22.35 -14.11
CA MET A 289 -29.63 -22.17 -15.37
C MET A 289 -29.02 -21.07 -16.25
N LEU A 290 -27.98 -20.37 -15.79
CA LEU A 290 -27.37 -19.24 -16.49
C LEU A 290 -26.21 -19.70 -17.39
N THR A 291 -26.49 -20.64 -18.28
CA THR A 291 -25.44 -21.28 -19.10
C THR A 291 -24.80 -20.31 -20.10
N LYS A 292 -25.51 -19.26 -20.52
CA LYS A 292 -25.04 -18.22 -21.45
C LYS A 292 -24.39 -17.01 -20.77
N LEU A 293 -24.14 -17.09 -19.46
CA LEU A 293 -23.64 -15.95 -18.70
C LEU A 293 -22.17 -15.71 -19.04
N VAL A 294 -21.86 -14.51 -19.55
CA VAL A 294 -20.51 -14.06 -19.91
C VAL A 294 -19.90 -13.25 -18.76
N GLU A 295 -20.70 -12.45 -18.06
CA GLU A 295 -20.22 -11.59 -16.98
C GLU A 295 -21.09 -11.71 -15.73
N LEU A 296 -20.43 -11.94 -14.59
CA LEU A 296 -21.04 -12.00 -13.28
C LEU A 296 -20.27 -11.12 -12.29
N ASP A 297 -20.91 -10.04 -11.84
CA ASP A 297 -20.41 -9.22 -10.75
C ASP A 297 -21.27 -9.38 -9.51
N VAL A 298 -20.70 -9.96 -8.45
CA VAL A 298 -21.30 -10.05 -7.11
C VAL A 298 -20.38 -9.42 -6.05
N SER A 299 -19.52 -8.49 -6.47
CA SER A 299 -18.58 -7.80 -5.59
C SER A 299 -19.26 -6.85 -4.60
N ALA A 300 -18.52 -6.44 -3.57
CA ALA A 300 -18.99 -5.55 -2.51
C ALA A 300 -20.33 -6.01 -1.88
N ASN A 301 -20.42 -7.30 -1.57
CA ASN A 301 -21.56 -7.94 -0.92
C ASN A 301 -21.16 -8.50 0.46
N GLN A 302 -22.01 -9.36 1.04
CA GLN A 302 -21.80 -9.94 2.38
C GLN A 302 -21.66 -11.48 2.32
N LEU A 303 -21.09 -12.01 1.23
CA LEU A 303 -20.92 -13.45 1.06
C LEU A 303 -19.84 -13.99 2.01
N GLU A 304 -20.21 -14.94 2.87
CA GLU A 304 -19.27 -15.57 3.81
C GLU A 304 -18.66 -16.88 3.27
N ARG A 305 -19.41 -17.61 2.45
CA ARG A 305 -19.03 -18.92 1.89
C ARG A 305 -19.64 -19.09 0.51
N LEU A 306 -18.88 -19.73 -0.38
CA LEU A 306 -19.36 -20.18 -1.68
C LEU A 306 -19.65 -21.67 -1.62
N HIS A 307 -20.70 -22.11 -2.32
CA HIS A 307 -20.96 -23.53 -2.49
C HIS A 307 -20.00 -24.09 -3.57
N PRO A 308 -19.41 -25.29 -3.40
CA PRO A 308 -18.42 -25.84 -4.34
C PRO A 308 -18.92 -25.88 -5.79
N LEU A 309 -20.15 -26.33 -6.00
CA LEU A 309 -20.75 -26.45 -7.33
C LEU A 309 -21.42 -25.17 -7.86
N LEU A 310 -21.17 -24.01 -7.23
CA LEU A 310 -21.89 -22.77 -7.57
C LEU A 310 -21.66 -22.33 -9.03
N PHE A 311 -20.43 -22.48 -9.52
CA PHE A 311 -20.01 -22.05 -10.86
C PHE A 311 -19.92 -23.19 -11.87
N SER A 312 -20.30 -24.41 -11.48
CA SER A 312 -20.11 -25.64 -12.26
C SER A 312 -20.74 -25.64 -13.66
N GLN A 313 -21.83 -24.87 -13.86
CA GLN A 313 -22.59 -24.80 -15.11
C GLN A 313 -22.29 -23.54 -15.95
N LEU A 314 -21.41 -22.65 -15.47
CA LEU A 314 -21.13 -21.35 -16.11
C LEU A 314 -19.91 -21.44 -17.03
N GLN A 315 -19.98 -22.28 -18.06
CA GLN A 315 -18.82 -22.57 -18.92
C GLN A 315 -18.43 -21.41 -19.84
N ASP A 316 -19.40 -20.57 -20.21
CA ASP A 316 -19.21 -19.41 -21.10
C ASP A 316 -18.80 -18.13 -20.35
N LEU A 317 -18.59 -18.22 -19.04
CA LEU A 317 -18.25 -17.08 -18.20
C LEU A 317 -16.84 -16.58 -18.52
N GLN A 318 -16.73 -15.32 -18.93
CA GLN A 318 -15.47 -14.65 -19.24
C GLN A 318 -15.01 -13.74 -18.10
N LEU A 319 -15.93 -13.07 -17.42
CA LEU A 319 -15.62 -12.17 -16.30
C LEU A 319 -16.35 -12.61 -15.02
N LEU A 320 -15.57 -12.81 -13.96
CA LEU A 320 -16.09 -13.10 -12.63
C LEU A 320 -15.52 -12.12 -11.61
N ASN A 321 -16.39 -11.33 -10.99
CA ASN A 321 -16.02 -10.44 -9.90
C ASN A 321 -16.71 -10.86 -8.60
N ILE A 322 -15.92 -11.35 -7.63
CA ILE A 322 -16.39 -11.70 -6.29
C ILE A 322 -15.68 -10.88 -5.20
N SER A 323 -15.00 -9.80 -5.59
CA SER A 323 -14.20 -8.94 -4.71
C SER A 323 -15.01 -8.31 -3.57
N PHE A 324 -14.32 -7.85 -2.53
CA PHE A 324 -14.88 -7.16 -1.38
C PHE A 324 -16.04 -7.92 -0.70
N ASN A 325 -15.93 -9.25 -0.65
CA ASN A 325 -16.81 -10.11 0.14
C ASN A 325 -16.04 -10.72 1.32
N PRO A 326 -16.65 -10.86 2.51
CA PRO A 326 -16.00 -11.44 3.70
C PRO A 326 -15.94 -12.99 3.62
N LEU A 327 -15.41 -13.50 2.51
CA LEU A 327 -15.27 -14.94 2.27
C LEU A 327 -14.24 -15.54 3.23
N LYS A 328 -14.66 -16.59 3.95
CA LYS A 328 -13.79 -17.29 4.92
C LYS A 328 -12.88 -18.32 4.26
N GLN A 329 -13.34 -18.93 3.16
CA GLN A 329 -12.65 -19.99 2.45
C GLN A 329 -13.13 -20.05 1.00
N ILE A 330 -12.21 -20.39 0.10
CA ILE A 330 -12.46 -20.76 -1.29
C ILE A 330 -11.96 -22.20 -1.46
N HIS A 331 -12.77 -23.06 -2.08
CA HIS A 331 -12.40 -24.45 -2.35
C HIS A 331 -11.37 -24.53 -3.48
N GLU A 332 -10.54 -25.58 -3.47
CA GLU A 332 -9.46 -25.77 -4.45
C GLU A 332 -9.96 -25.94 -5.89
N ASP A 333 -11.14 -26.54 -6.05
CA ASP A 333 -11.82 -26.85 -7.31
C ASP A 333 -12.92 -25.83 -7.67
N GLN A 334 -13.04 -24.73 -6.91
CA GLN A 334 -14.15 -23.77 -7.04
C GLN A 334 -14.26 -23.17 -8.45
N PHE A 335 -13.14 -23.04 -9.16
CA PHE A 335 -13.06 -22.39 -10.48
C PHE A 335 -12.77 -23.38 -11.63
N ASP A 336 -12.64 -24.70 -11.35
CA ASP A 336 -12.19 -25.69 -12.33
C ASP A 336 -13.08 -25.79 -13.58
N SER A 337 -14.37 -25.46 -13.46
CA SER A 337 -15.34 -25.48 -14.57
C SER A 337 -15.29 -24.25 -15.48
N LEU A 338 -14.62 -23.17 -15.06
CA LEU A 338 -14.62 -21.87 -15.74
C LEU A 338 -13.53 -21.78 -16.82
N THR A 339 -13.65 -22.64 -17.84
CA THR A 339 -12.60 -22.79 -18.87
C THR A 339 -12.42 -21.58 -19.80
N HIS A 340 -13.47 -20.78 -20.00
CA HIS A 340 -13.42 -19.56 -20.84
C HIS A 340 -13.17 -18.28 -20.04
N LEU A 341 -12.87 -18.39 -18.73
CA LEU A 341 -12.67 -17.22 -17.88
C LEU A 341 -11.42 -16.45 -18.31
N GLN A 342 -11.59 -15.15 -18.56
CA GLN A 342 -10.57 -14.22 -19.02
C GLN A 342 -10.18 -13.19 -17.96
N SER A 343 -11.10 -12.82 -17.08
CA SER A 343 -10.86 -11.93 -15.93
C SER A 343 -11.48 -12.47 -14.64
N LEU A 344 -10.70 -12.49 -13.56
CA LEU A 344 -11.11 -12.91 -12.23
C LEU A 344 -10.70 -11.88 -11.18
N SER A 345 -11.68 -11.26 -10.53
CA SER A 345 -11.43 -10.34 -9.42
C SER A 345 -11.74 -10.95 -8.05
N LEU A 346 -10.69 -11.04 -7.24
CA LEU A 346 -10.63 -11.50 -5.84
C LEU A 346 -10.08 -10.40 -4.92
N GLU A 347 -10.19 -9.13 -5.34
CA GLU A 347 -9.73 -8.00 -4.54
C GLU A 347 -10.48 -7.95 -3.19
N GLY A 348 -9.79 -7.54 -2.11
CA GLY A 348 -10.39 -7.51 -0.78
C GLY A 348 -10.75 -8.87 -0.16
N VAL A 349 -10.53 -9.99 -0.87
CA VAL A 349 -10.74 -11.35 -0.34
C VAL A 349 -9.42 -11.92 0.22
N GLU A 350 -9.47 -12.46 1.43
CA GLU A 350 -8.32 -13.12 2.04
C GLU A 350 -8.38 -14.63 1.81
N ILE A 351 -7.28 -15.21 1.31
CA ILE A 351 -7.17 -16.62 0.94
C ILE A 351 -6.02 -17.22 1.75
N PRO A 352 -6.28 -17.78 2.94
CA PRO A 352 -5.22 -18.29 3.82
C PRO A 352 -4.48 -19.49 3.25
N ASN A 353 -5.20 -20.42 2.60
CA ASN A 353 -4.66 -21.65 2.03
C ASN A 353 -4.65 -21.59 0.50
N ILE A 354 -4.02 -20.55 -0.05
CA ILE A 354 -3.88 -20.40 -1.49
C ILE A 354 -2.91 -21.45 -2.04
N GLN A 355 -3.26 -22.06 -3.17
CA GLN A 355 -2.45 -23.09 -3.82
C GLN A 355 -2.44 -22.89 -5.33
N ASN A 356 -1.38 -23.35 -6.00
CA ASN A 356 -1.27 -23.27 -7.47
C ASN A 356 -2.40 -24.02 -8.18
N ARG A 357 -2.91 -25.10 -7.56
CA ARG A 357 -3.99 -25.93 -8.10
C ARG A 357 -5.28 -25.13 -8.33
N MET A 358 -5.56 -24.13 -7.49
CA MET A 358 -6.78 -23.29 -7.56
C MET A 358 -6.95 -22.57 -8.89
N PHE A 359 -5.84 -22.21 -9.53
CA PHE A 359 -5.85 -21.43 -10.77
C PHE A 359 -5.33 -22.23 -11.97
N ALA A 360 -4.75 -23.42 -11.76
CA ALA A 360 -4.09 -24.19 -12.80
C ALA A 360 -5.00 -24.63 -13.97
N ARG A 361 -6.31 -24.72 -13.77
CA ARG A 361 -7.29 -25.05 -14.83
C ARG A 361 -7.74 -23.83 -15.65
N LEU A 362 -7.44 -22.61 -15.20
CA LEU A 362 -7.88 -21.37 -15.83
C LEU A 362 -6.91 -20.94 -16.94
N VAL A 363 -6.82 -21.76 -17.99
CA VAL A 363 -5.82 -21.59 -19.06
C VAL A 363 -6.03 -20.30 -19.86
N ASN A 364 -7.28 -19.85 -20.01
CA ASN A 364 -7.61 -18.65 -20.78
C ASN A 364 -7.60 -17.36 -19.92
N LEU A 365 -7.21 -17.45 -18.65
CA LEU A 365 -7.25 -16.33 -17.73
C LEU A 365 -6.12 -15.36 -18.03
N SER A 366 -6.49 -14.13 -18.40
CA SER A 366 -5.56 -13.07 -18.75
C SER A 366 -5.31 -12.11 -17.59
N HIS A 367 -6.36 -11.81 -16.81
CA HIS A 367 -6.32 -10.84 -15.71
C HIS A 367 -6.76 -11.50 -14.41
N ILE A 368 -5.99 -11.28 -13.36
CA ILE A 368 -6.38 -11.65 -11.99
C ILE A 368 -6.08 -10.51 -11.02
N TYR A 369 -7.04 -10.22 -10.14
CA TYR A 369 -6.92 -9.20 -9.11
C TYR A 369 -6.99 -9.85 -7.74
N PHE A 370 -5.96 -9.66 -6.93
CA PHE A 370 -5.86 -10.20 -5.58
C PHE A 370 -5.87 -9.09 -4.54
N LYS A 371 -6.16 -9.45 -3.28
CA LYS A 371 -5.94 -8.55 -2.14
C LYS A 371 -4.46 -8.27 -1.86
N ARG A 372 -3.58 -9.27 -2.03
CA ARG A 372 -2.14 -9.19 -1.73
C ARG A 372 -1.32 -9.55 -2.96
N PHE A 373 -0.25 -8.81 -3.21
CA PHE A 373 0.62 -9.06 -4.37
C PHE A 373 1.30 -10.44 -4.33
N GLN A 374 1.64 -10.95 -3.13
CA GLN A 374 2.27 -12.26 -2.94
C GLN A 374 1.45 -13.44 -3.49
N TYR A 375 0.13 -13.28 -3.64
CA TYR A 375 -0.74 -14.30 -4.21
C TYR A 375 -0.50 -14.54 -5.70
N CYS A 376 0.08 -13.57 -6.40
CA CYS A 376 0.47 -13.72 -7.80
C CYS A 376 1.49 -14.84 -8.03
N SER A 377 2.30 -15.20 -7.02
CA SER A 377 3.22 -16.33 -7.10
C SER A 377 2.53 -17.68 -7.36
N HIS A 378 1.25 -17.81 -6.98
CA HIS A 378 0.45 -19.02 -7.19
C HIS A 378 -0.23 -19.09 -8.56
N ALA A 379 -0.15 -18.02 -9.35
CA ALA A 379 -0.77 -17.93 -10.66
C ALA A 379 0.21 -17.42 -11.74
N PRO A 380 1.35 -18.12 -11.96
CA PRO A 380 2.41 -17.65 -12.84
C PRO A 380 2.10 -17.78 -14.34
N HIS A 381 1.04 -18.52 -14.71
CA HIS A 381 0.61 -18.69 -16.11
C HIS A 381 -0.32 -17.57 -16.59
N ILE A 382 -0.73 -16.67 -15.70
CA ILE A 382 -1.67 -15.57 -16.01
C ILE A 382 -0.89 -14.34 -16.48
N ARG A 383 -1.37 -13.68 -17.54
CA ARG A 383 -0.65 -12.58 -18.19
C ARG A 383 -0.50 -11.33 -17.29
N SER A 384 -1.57 -10.91 -16.63
CA SER A 384 -1.61 -9.72 -15.78
C SER A 384 -2.13 -10.08 -14.39
N CYS A 385 -1.32 -9.86 -13.35
CA CYS A 385 -1.70 -10.09 -11.96
C CYS A 385 -1.50 -8.82 -11.13
N LYS A 386 -2.55 -8.36 -10.46
CA LYS A 386 -2.54 -7.15 -9.62
C LYS A 386 -2.86 -7.50 -8.16
N PRO A 387 -2.34 -6.74 -7.16
CA PRO A 387 -1.48 -5.56 -7.27
C PRO A 387 0.00 -5.90 -7.51
N ASN A 388 0.75 -4.97 -8.10
CA ASN A 388 2.19 -5.12 -8.39
C ASN A 388 3.11 -4.80 -7.19
N THR A 389 2.56 -4.24 -6.11
CA THR A 389 3.31 -3.76 -4.95
C THR A 389 2.39 -3.63 -3.73
N ASP A 390 2.95 -3.78 -2.53
CA ASP A 390 2.33 -3.41 -1.25
C ASP A 390 2.76 -1.99 -0.79
N GLY A 391 3.45 -1.23 -1.66
CA GLY A 391 4.07 0.05 -1.35
C GLY A 391 5.45 -0.03 -0.70
N ILE A 392 5.93 -1.22 -0.36
CA ILE A 392 7.23 -1.45 0.29
C ILE A 392 8.12 -2.31 -0.63
N SER A 393 7.55 -3.43 -1.01
CA SER A 393 8.08 -4.48 -1.85
C SER A 393 7.54 -4.34 -3.26
N SER A 394 8.31 -4.86 -4.21
CA SER A 394 7.94 -5.00 -5.61
C SER A 394 7.99 -6.46 -6.01
N PHE A 395 7.61 -6.79 -7.24
CA PHE A 395 7.75 -8.17 -7.73
C PHE A 395 9.21 -8.65 -7.74
N GLU A 396 10.14 -7.75 -8.05
CA GLU A 396 11.56 -8.06 -8.17
C GLU A 396 12.29 -8.00 -6.82
N ASN A 397 11.95 -7.02 -5.97
CA ASN A 397 12.79 -6.64 -4.84
C ASN A 397 11.96 -6.50 -3.56
N LEU A 398 12.52 -6.96 -2.44
CA LEU A 398 11.93 -6.80 -1.10
C LEU A 398 11.77 -5.33 -0.74
N LEU A 399 12.75 -4.50 -1.11
CA LEU A 399 12.65 -3.04 -1.05
C LEU A 399 12.59 -2.48 -2.47
N ALA A 400 11.41 -2.02 -2.89
CA ALA A 400 11.21 -1.50 -4.24
C ALA A 400 12.15 -0.32 -4.55
N ASN A 401 12.31 0.61 -3.59
CA ASN A 401 13.06 1.84 -3.80
C ASN A 401 14.58 1.66 -3.60
N ILE A 402 15.37 2.02 -4.62
CA ILE A 402 16.84 1.98 -4.58
C ILE A 402 17.43 2.84 -3.45
N VAL A 403 16.80 3.98 -3.15
CA VAL A 403 17.23 4.90 -2.09
C VAL A 403 17.09 4.21 -0.74
N LEU A 404 15.98 3.51 -0.49
CA LEU A 404 15.78 2.74 0.73
C LEU A 404 16.83 1.63 0.88
N ARG A 405 17.18 0.92 -0.20
CA ARG A 405 18.23 -0.13 -0.16
C ARG A 405 19.58 0.43 0.27
N VAL A 406 19.99 1.56 -0.30
CA VAL A 406 21.24 2.24 0.08
C VAL A 406 21.19 2.67 1.55
N PHE A 407 20.10 3.29 1.98
CA PHE A 407 19.95 3.73 3.36
C PHE A 407 19.95 2.58 4.36
N VAL A 408 19.38 1.41 4.07
CA VAL A 408 19.42 0.25 4.96
C VAL A 408 20.86 -0.11 5.32
N TRP A 409 21.75 -0.18 4.34
CA TRP A 409 23.16 -0.50 4.57
C TRP A 409 23.89 0.60 5.32
N VAL A 410 23.66 1.87 4.96
CA VAL A 410 24.26 3.02 5.65
C VAL A 410 23.84 3.04 7.12
N MET A 411 22.55 2.94 7.39
CA MET A 411 21.99 2.95 8.74
C MET A 411 22.45 1.73 9.55
N ALA A 412 22.47 0.53 8.97
CA ALA A 412 23.00 -0.66 9.63
C ALA A 412 24.46 -0.48 10.04
N CYS A 413 25.31 0.04 9.14
CA CYS A 413 26.72 0.28 9.44
C CYS A 413 26.90 1.36 10.53
N VAL A 414 26.24 2.50 10.40
CA VAL A 414 26.37 3.61 11.35
C VAL A 414 25.87 3.20 12.74
N THR A 415 24.73 2.50 12.83
CA THR A 415 24.19 2.02 14.10
C THR A 415 25.11 0.98 14.75
N CYS A 416 25.53 -0.07 14.03
CA CYS A 416 26.39 -1.10 14.60
C CYS A 416 27.78 -0.57 14.98
N PHE A 417 28.50 0.08 14.05
CA PHE A 417 29.86 0.55 14.32
C PHE A 417 29.87 1.73 15.29
N GLY A 418 28.91 2.66 15.19
CA GLY A 418 28.80 3.80 16.09
C GLY A 418 28.60 3.37 17.54
N ASN A 419 27.63 2.48 17.80
CA ASN A 419 27.36 1.99 19.15
C ASN A 419 28.49 1.09 19.68
N LEU A 420 29.07 0.22 18.84
CA LEU A 420 30.23 -0.59 19.24
C LEU A 420 31.44 0.27 19.61
N PHE A 421 31.73 1.31 18.83
CA PHE A 421 32.79 2.27 19.12
C PHE A 421 32.60 2.94 20.47
N VAL A 422 31.38 3.37 20.80
CA VAL A 422 31.05 3.99 22.10
C VAL A 422 31.25 3.01 23.25
N ILE A 423 30.82 1.75 23.09
CA ILE A 423 31.03 0.69 24.10
C ILE A 423 32.52 0.46 24.33
N CYS A 424 33.31 0.32 23.28
CA CYS A 424 34.76 0.13 23.37
C CYS A 424 35.44 1.34 24.03
N MET A 425 35.21 2.55 23.51
CA MET A 425 35.82 3.78 24.02
C MET A 425 35.52 3.99 25.52
N ARG A 426 34.27 3.78 25.95
CA ARG A 426 33.88 3.90 27.36
C ARG A 426 34.31 2.71 28.23
N SER A 427 34.85 1.65 27.64
CA SER A 427 35.43 0.53 28.39
C SER A 427 36.92 0.75 28.67
N PHE A 428 37.64 1.45 27.79
CA PHE A 428 39.07 1.75 27.97
C PHE A 428 39.34 3.08 28.68
N VAL A 429 38.44 4.06 28.59
CA VAL A 429 38.61 5.34 29.30
C VAL A 429 38.11 5.20 30.74
N VAL A 430 38.99 5.45 31.71
CA VAL A 430 38.62 5.52 33.14
C VAL A 430 37.64 6.68 33.34
N THR A 431 36.37 6.36 33.61
CA THR A 431 35.32 7.36 33.86
C THR A 431 34.99 7.44 35.34
N GLU A 432 34.82 8.66 35.86
CA GLU A 432 34.51 8.92 37.28
C GLU A 432 33.18 8.30 37.75
N ASN A 433 32.19 8.14 36.85
CA ASN A 433 30.84 7.65 37.19
C ASN A 433 30.52 6.29 36.54
N CYS A 434 30.83 5.21 37.26
CA CYS A 434 30.64 3.83 36.79
C CYS A 434 29.17 3.48 36.45
N CYS A 435 28.19 3.90 37.27
CA CYS A 435 26.77 3.62 37.01
C CYS A 435 26.31 4.26 35.69
N HIS A 436 26.52 5.56 35.52
CA HIS A 436 26.16 6.27 34.30
C HIS A 436 26.81 5.69 33.03
N THR A 437 28.07 5.26 33.12
CA THR A 437 28.74 4.57 32.01
C THR A 437 28.09 3.21 31.71
N LEU A 438 27.57 2.49 32.70
CA LEU A 438 26.86 1.23 32.51
C LEU A 438 25.49 1.42 31.84
N SER A 439 24.74 2.49 32.14
CA SER A 439 23.47 2.83 31.42
C SER A 439 23.70 3.11 29.95
N ILE A 440 24.72 3.91 29.64
CA ILE A 440 25.05 4.21 28.24
C ILE A 440 25.47 2.94 27.50
N LYS A 441 26.27 2.06 28.13
CA LYS A 441 26.62 0.77 27.54
C LYS A 441 25.39 -0.10 27.28
N SER A 442 24.46 -0.18 28.23
CA SER A 442 23.20 -0.94 28.06
C SER A 442 22.35 -0.40 26.91
N LEU A 443 22.26 0.93 26.77
CA LEU A 443 21.51 1.56 25.67
C LEU A 443 22.17 1.29 24.31
N CYS A 444 23.51 1.40 24.23
CA CYS A 444 24.23 1.03 23.00
C CYS A 444 24.05 -0.46 22.64
N CYS A 445 23.93 -1.35 23.63
CA CYS A 445 23.62 -2.76 23.37
C CYS A 445 22.22 -2.93 22.76
N ALA A 446 21.22 -2.19 23.25
CA ALA A 446 19.88 -2.19 22.66
C ALA A 446 19.93 -1.65 21.23
N ASP A 447 20.51 -0.46 21.00
CA ASP A 447 20.64 0.16 19.68
C ASP A 447 21.39 -0.72 18.64
N CYS A 448 22.37 -1.51 19.07
CA CYS A 448 23.04 -2.49 18.20
C CYS A 448 22.08 -3.56 17.65
N LEU A 449 21.02 -3.93 18.39
CA LEU A 449 20.03 -4.91 17.91
C LEU A 449 19.22 -4.36 16.73
N MET A 450 18.91 -3.06 16.72
CA MET A 450 18.31 -2.39 15.56
C MET A 450 19.24 -2.44 14.33
N GLY A 451 20.55 -2.24 14.53
CA GLY A 451 21.53 -2.36 13.44
C GLY A 451 21.62 -3.77 12.86
N LEU A 452 21.57 -4.80 13.72
CA LEU A 452 21.52 -6.21 13.29
C LEU A 452 20.24 -6.51 12.51
N TYR A 453 19.09 -5.99 12.96
CA TYR A 453 17.83 -6.08 12.23
C TYR A 453 17.97 -5.54 10.81
N LEU A 454 18.45 -4.31 10.64
CA LEU A 454 18.64 -3.70 9.33
C LEU A 454 19.62 -4.47 8.45
N PHE A 455 20.70 -4.99 9.04
CA PHE A 455 21.66 -5.82 8.32
C PHE A 455 21.00 -7.07 7.73
N PHE A 456 20.16 -7.77 8.51
CA PHE A 456 19.42 -8.92 8.00
C PHE A 456 18.45 -8.54 6.89
N ILE A 457 17.69 -7.44 7.04
CA ILE A 457 16.80 -6.96 5.98
C ILE A 457 17.58 -6.66 4.69
N GLY A 458 18.71 -5.96 4.78
CA GLY A 458 19.58 -5.69 3.62
C GLY A 458 20.17 -6.96 2.99
N ALA A 459 20.52 -7.96 3.81
CA ALA A 459 21.02 -9.24 3.33
C ALA A 459 19.94 -10.06 2.59
N TYR A 460 18.70 -10.09 3.11
CA TYR A 460 17.60 -10.79 2.45
C TYR A 460 17.06 -10.05 1.21
N ASP A 461 17.08 -8.72 1.21
CA ASP A 461 16.81 -7.92 0.00
C ASP A 461 17.81 -8.27 -1.12
N ARG A 462 19.10 -8.38 -0.79
CA ARG A 462 20.12 -8.82 -1.76
C ARG A 462 19.95 -10.29 -2.18
N LYS A 463 19.50 -11.16 -1.28
CA LYS A 463 19.28 -12.59 -1.56
C LYS A 463 18.13 -12.83 -2.54
N TYR A 464 17.05 -12.06 -2.43
CA TYR A 464 15.85 -12.22 -3.25
C TYR A 464 15.76 -11.23 -4.43
N HIS A 465 16.87 -10.58 -4.77
CA HIS A 465 16.93 -9.59 -5.83
C HIS A 465 16.51 -10.19 -7.19
N GLY A 466 15.56 -9.54 -7.85
CA GLY A 466 15.05 -9.91 -9.18
C GLY A 466 13.84 -10.87 -9.16
N GLU A 467 13.66 -11.67 -8.11
CA GLU A 467 12.58 -12.68 -8.04
C GLU A 467 11.85 -12.72 -6.68
N TYR A 468 11.74 -11.58 -5.98
CA TYR A 468 11.17 -11.56 -4.63
C TYR A 468 9.76 -12.14 -4.53
N ASN A 469 8.86 -11.88 -5.49
CA ASN A 469 7.46 -12.33 -5.42
C ASN A 469 7.32 -13.86 -5.23
N LYS A 470 8.20 -14.64 -5.85
CA LYS A 470 8.22 -16.11 -5.74
C LYS A 470 8.48 -16.58 -4.31
N TYR A 471 9.25 -15.81 -3.55
CA TYR A 471 9.64 -16.12 -2.18
C TYR A 471 8.87 -15.29 -1.14
N ALA A 472 8.10 -14.28 -1.55
CA ALA A 472 7.45 -13.32 -0.66
C ALA A 472 6.55 -14.01 0.38
N HIS A 473 5.66 -14.91 -0.06
CA HIS A 473 4.80 -15.66 0.84
C HIS A 473 5.61 -16.51 1.85
N ALA A 474 6.59 -17.27 1.36
CA ALA A 474 7.44 -18.12 2.19
C ALA A 474 8.29 -17.31 3.17
N TRP A 475 8.81 -16.16 2.76
CA TRP A 475 9.60 -15.24 3.59
C TRP A 475 8.75 -14.66 4.73
N MET A 476 7.58 -14.11 4.40
CA MET A 476 6.69 -13.46 5.36
C MET A 476 6.10 -14.45 6.37
N GLU A 477 5.87 -15.70 5.99
CA GLU A 477 5.44 -16.73 6.95
C GLU A 477 6.59 -17.36 7.75
N SER A 478 7.84 -17.19 7.31
CA SER A 478 9.00 -17.83 7.93
C SER A 478 9.24 -17.41 9.38
N ASN A 479 9.80 -18.33 10.16
CA ASN A 479 10.27 -18.01 11.51
C ASN A 479 11.44 -17.01 11.49
N GLN A 480 12.20 -16.95 10.39
CA GLN A 480 13.31 -16.00 10.23
C GLN A 480 12.80 -14.56 10.24
N CYS A 481 11.80 -14.25 9.42
CA CYS A 481 11.16 -12.93 9.37
C CYS A 481 10.58 -12.55 10.75
N LYS A 482 9.86 -13.49 11.40
CA LYS A 482 9.28 -13.26 12.73
C LYS A 482 10.34 -12.95 13.80
N MET A 483 11.46 -13.69 13.81
CA MET A 483 12.56 -13.44 14.76
C MET A 483 13.25 -12.10 14.51
N ILE A 484 13.52 -11.76 13.24
CA ILE A 484 14.12 -10.48 12.83
C ILE A 484 13.21 -9.32 13.27
N GLY A 485 11.90 -9.43 13.06
CA GLY A 485 10.92 -8.45 13.53
C GLY A 485 10.89 -8.30 15.05
N SER A 486 10.95 -9.40 15.78
CA SER A 486 10.96 -9.37 17.26
C SER A 486 12.21 -8.69 17.82
N LEU A 487 13.36 -8.80 17.12
CA LEU A 487 14.61 -8.14 17.47
C LEU A 487 14.48 -6.61 17.38
N ALA A 488 13.84 -6.11 16.30
CA ALA A 488 13.61 -4.69 16.12
C ALA A 488 12.67 -4.12 17.20
N MET A 489 11.60 -4.85 17.54
CA MET A 489 10.68 -4.44 18.60
C MET A 489 11.36 -4.45 19.98
N LEU A 490 12.14 -5.48 20.30
CA LEU A 490 12.94 -5.52 21.52
C LEU A 490 13.88 -4.32 21.60
N SER A 491 14.58 -4.02 20.50
CA SER A 491 15.51 -2.89 20.41
C SER A 491 14.81 -1.55 20.67
N SER A 492 13.68 -1.28 20.00
CA SER A 492 12.99 0.01 20.12
C SER A 492 12.44 0.23 21.53
N GLU A 493 11.76 -0.78 22.09
CA GLU A 493 11.08 -0.65 23.38
C GLU A 493 12.08 -0.56 24.55
N VAL A 494 13.13 -1.40 24.55
CA VAL A 494 14.17 -1.34 25.58
C VAL A 494 14.90 0.01 25.55
N SER A 495 15.15 0.57 24.36
CA SER A 495 15.83 1.86 24.22
C SER A 495 15.01 3.01 24.82
N VAL A 496 13.70 3.07 24.53
CA VAL A 496 12.80 4.08 25.12
C VAL A 496 12.76 3.94 26.64
N MET A 497 12.59 2.73 27.17
CA MET A 497 12.56 2.49 28.62
C MET A 497 13.88 2.87 29.31
N LEU A 498 15.03 2.57 28.69
CA LEU A 498 16.35 2.95 29.20
C LEU A 498 16.55 4.48 29.18
N LEU A 499 16.11 5.16 28.13
CA LEU A 499 16.13 6.63 28.07
C LEU A 499 15.29 7.22 29.19
N THR A 500 14.05 6.77 29.38
CA THR A 500 13.19 7.20 30.49
C THR A 500 13.86 6.98 31.84
N TYR A 501 14.46 5.80 32.07
CA TYR A 501 15.22 5.53 33.29
C TYR A 501 16.36 6.53 33.51
N MET A 502 17.18 6.79 32.48
CA MET A 502 18.26 7.77 32.56
C MET A 502 17.74 9.18 32.88
N THR A 503 16.57 9.58 32.35
CA THR A 503 15.96 10.87 32.67
C THR A 503 15.50 10.95 34.13
N LEU A 504 14.87 9.90 34.65
CA LEU A 504 14.40 9.81 36.03
C LEU A 504 15.56 9.81 37.03
N GLU A 505 16.63 9.04 36.75
CA GLU A 505 17.84 9.04 37.57
C GLU A 505 18.39 10.47 37.74
N LYS A 506 18.46 11.24 36.65
CA LYS A 506 18.92 12.64 36.70
C LYS A 506 17.95 13.57 37.39
N PHE A 507 16.65 13.38 37.17
CA PHE A 507 15.61 14.15 37.87
C PHE A 507 15.75 14.02 39.39
N PHE A 508 15.86 12.80 39.91
CA PHE A 508 16.01 12.58 41.35
C PHE A 508 17.32 13.18 41.90
N CYS A 509 18.42 13.07 41.17
CA CYS A 509 19.71 13.62 41.59
C CYS A 509 19.70 15.16 41.66
N ILE A 510 19.05 15.84 40.71
CA ILE A 510 19.07 17.31 40.61
C ILE A 510 18.01 17.96 41.49
N VAL A 511 16.79 17.41 41.52
CA VAL A 511 15.66 18.02 42.25
C VAL A 511 15.71 17.70 43.75
N PHE A 512 16.26 16.53 44.13
CA PHE A 512 16.30 16.07 45.52
C PHE A 512 17.73 15.76 46.00
N PRO A 513 18.61 16.78 46.12
CA PRO A 513 20.03 16.57 46.41
C PRO A 513 20.32 15.97 47.81
N PHE A 514 19.42 16.15 48.78
CA PHE A 514 19.58 15.68 50.17
C PHE A 514 18.84 14.38 50.48
N ASN A 515 18.11 13.81 49.52
CA ASN A 515 17.47 12.52 49.74
C ASN A 515 18.55 11.44 49.70
N HIS A 516 18.72 10.66 50.78
CA HIS A 516 19.73 9.60 50.91
C HIS A 516 19.58 8.44 49.90
N HIS A 517 18.65 8.54 48.97
CA HIS A 517 18.39 7.58 47.90
C HIS A 517 19.34 7.78 46.69
N ARG A 518 20.66 7.69 46.92
CA ARG A 518 21.60 7.49 45.80
C ARG A 518 21.47 6.05 45.35
N VAL A 519 20.94 5.83 44.14
CA VAL A 519 20.74 4.51 43.55
C VAL A 519 22.07 3.74 43.55
N GLY A 520 22.14 2.69 44.36
CA GLY A 520 23.33 1.84 44.43
C GLY A 520 23.52 1.04 43.14
N LYS A 521 24.75 0.60 42.85
CA LYS A 521 25.06 -0.26 41.68
C LYS A 521 24.14 -1.50 41.58
N LYS A 522 23.78 -2.11 42.71
CA LYS A 522 22.88 -3.28 42.77
C LYS A 522 21.46 -2.94 42.31
N GLN A 523 20.92 -1.81 42.76
CA GLN A 523 19.57 -1.36 42.39
C GLN A 523 19.50 -1.00 40.91
N MET A 524 20.52 -0.32 40.40
CA MET A 524 20.64 0.02 38.98
C MET A 524 20.71 -1.22 38.07
N LEU A 525 21.56 -2.19 38.42
CA LEU A 525 21.65 -3.46 37.70
C LEU A 525 20.33 -4.23 37.73
N SER A 526 19.65 -4.23 38.89
CA SER A 526 18.32 -4.83 39.04
C SER A 526 17.29 -4.15 38.11
N THR A 527 17.26 -2.81 38.07
CA THR A 527 16.33 -2.07 37.20
C THR A 527 16.60 -2.32 35.72
N HIS A 528 17.87 -2.31 35.29
CA HIS A 528 18.19 -2.66 33.90
C HIS A 528 17.77 -4.09 33.55
N THR A 529 18.03 -5.05 34.45
CA THR A 529 17.60 -6.44 34.24
C THR A 529 16.08 -6.51 34.08
N ALA A 530 15.32 -5.77 34.90
CA ALA A 530 13.87 -5.68 34.78
C ALA A 530 13.38 -5.02 33.48
N ILE A 531 14.08 -4.00 32.98
CA ILE A 531 13.77 -3.36 31.69
C ILE A 531 13.99 -4.35 30.54
N TRP A 532 15.11 -5.09 30.55
CA TRP A 532 15.40 -6.11 29.55
C TRP A 532 14.40 -7.27 29.59
N THR A 533 14.02 -7.74 30.77
CA THR A 533 13.02 -8.81 30.90
C THR A 533 11.65 -8.35 30.41
N LEU A 534 11.23 -7.12 30.73
CA LEU A 534 9.99 -6.55 30.23
C LEU A 534 10.01 -6.39 28.70
N GLY A 535 11.08 -5.87 28.13
CA GLY A 535 11.24 -5.77 26.67
C GLY A 535 11.19 -7.12 25.97
N PHE A 536 11.84 -8.13 26.56
CA PHE A 536 11.81 -9.50 26.03
C PHE A 536 10.39 -10.09 26.07
N LEU A 537 9.67 -9.91 27.18
CA LEU A 537 8.27 -10.31 27.30
C LEU A 537 7.40 -9.65 26.23
N ILE A 538 7.52 -8.32 26.05
CA ILE A 538 6.80 -7.58 25.01
C ILE A 538 7.11 -8.16 23.61
N SER A 539 8.37 -8.41 23.28
CA SER A 539 8.74 -8.96 21.97
C SER A 539 8.24 -10.39 21.71
N ILE A 540 8.06 -11.21 22.76
CA ILE A 540 7.73 -12.64 22.60
C ILE A 540 6.23 -12.93 22.74
N ILE A 541 5.46 -12.12 23.46
CA ILE A 541 4.01 -12.32 23.64
C ILE A 541 3.27 -12.69 22.32
N PRO A 542 3.54 -12.03 21.16
CA PRO A 542 2.88 -12.37 19.90
C PRO A 542 3.15 -13.79 19.38
N PHE A 543 4.19 -14.48 19.85
CA PHE A 543 4.49 -15.87 19.46
C PHE A 543 3.61 -16.90 20.18
N PHE A 544 3.16 -16.63 21.40
CA PHE A 544 2.44 -17.61 22.22
C PHE A 544 0.97 -17.81 21.82
N SER A 545 0.36 -16.85 21.13
CA SER A 545 -1.08 -16.86 20.84
C SER A 545 -1.35 -16.60 19.36
N GLN A 546 -0.96 -17.56 18.53
CA GLN A 546 -1.15 -17.51 17.07
C GLN A 546 -2.63 -17.38 16.67
N GLU A 547 -3.57 -17.89 17.48
CA GLU A 547 -5.01 -17.70 17.27
C GLU A 547 -5.47 -16.25 17.46
N SER A 548 -4.91 -15.52 18.41
CA SER A 548 -5.30 -14.14 18.71
C SER A 548 -4.53 -13.13 17.85
N PHE A 549 -3.25 -13.37 17.60
CA PHE A 549 -2.35 -12.42 16.94
C PHE A 549 -2.14 -12.71 15.44
N GLY A 550 -2.33 -13.95 14.98
CA GLY A 550 -2.00 -14.37 13.62
C GLY A 550 -0.51 -14.20 13.31
N ASN A 551 -0.15 -13.93 12.06
CA ASN A 551 1.22 -13.61 11.67
C ASN A 551 1.56 -12.15 12.01
N PHE A 552 1.76 -11.82 13.28
CA PHE A 552 1.94 -10.44 13.75
C PHE A 552 3.15 -9.71 13.13
N TYR A 553 4.32 -10.36 13.14
CA TYR A 553 5.55 -9.77 12.60
C TYR A 553 5.63 -9.89 11.08
N GLY A 554 5.17 -10.99 10.50
CA GLY A 554 5.30 -11.28 9.06
C GLY A 554 4.18 -10.74 8.18
N ARG A 555 3.57 -9.59 8.53
CA ARG A 555 2.51 -8.98 7.71
C ARG A 555 3.05 -8.20 6.52
N ASN A 556 4.31 -7.78 6.57
CA ASN A 556 4.99 -7.03 5.52
C ASN A 556 6.37 -7.62 5.23
N GLY A 557 6.96 -7.26 4.09
CA GLY A 557 8.29 -7.75 3.69
C GLY A 557 9.44 -7.38 4.65
N VAL A 558 9.27 -6.32 5.47
CA VAL A 558 10.28 -5.80 6.41
C VAL A 558 10.10 -6.34 7.84
N CYS A 559 9.11 -7.21 8.04
CA CYS A 559 8.84 -7.93 9.28
C CYS A 559 8.55 -7.04 10.52
N PHE A 560 8.01 -5.83 10.35
CA PHE A 560 7.80 -4.88 11.45
C PHE A 560 6.32 -4.49 11.64
N PRO A 561 5.77 -4.60 12.87
CA PRO A 561 4.32 -4.48 13.13
C PRO A 561 3.82 -3.03 13.32
N LEU A 562 4.22 -2.12 12.43
CA LEU A 562 3.75 -0.72 12.46
C LEU A 562 2.45 -0.53 11.68
N HIS A 563 2.34 -1.22 10.54
CA HIS A 563 1.22 -1.12 9.63
C HIS A 563 0.02 -1.88 10.21
N SER A 564 -1.12 -1.20 10.38
CA SER A 564 -2.37 -1.85 10.82
C SER A 564 -3.36 -1.83 9.67
N GLU A 565 -3.55 -2.99 9.05
CA GLU A 565 -4.58 -3.20 8.03
C GLU A 565 -5.97 -3.25 8.68
N VAL A 566 -7.00 -2.81 7.96
CA VAL A 566 -8.40 -2.84 8.41
C VAL A 566 -8.88 -4.25 8.78
N THR A 567 -8.24 -5.30 8.24
CA THR A 567 -8.59 -6.71 8.48
C THR A 567 -7.82 -7.37 9.63
N GLU A 568 -7.09 -6.60 10.44
CA GLU A 568 -6.40 -7.16 11.60
C GLU A 568 -7.37 -7.73 12.64
N LYS A 569 -7.00 -8.87 13.23
CA LYS A 569 -7.65 -9.35 14.45
C LYS A 569 -7.57 -8.26 15.52
N GLN A 570 -8.70 -7.97 16.14
CA GLN A 570 -8.84 -6.89 17.14
C GLN A 570 -7.73 -6.91 18.20
N ALA A 571 -7.37 -8.09 18.71
CA ALA A 571 -6.32 -8.26 19.72
C ALA A 571 -4.93 -7.81 19.25
N ALA A 572 -4.54 -8.09 18.00
CA ALA A 572 -3.25 -7.68 17.45
C ALA A 572 -3.16 -6.15 17.28
N ARG A 573 -4.25 -5.55 16.82
CA ARG A 573 -4.37 -4.11 16.62
C ARG A 573 -4.30 -3.36 17.95
N GLU A 574 -5.04 -3.83 18.94
CA GLU A 574 -5.03 -3.29 20.31
C GLU A 574 -3.64 -3.39 20.93
N TYR A 575 -2.99 -4.55 20.82
CA TYR A 575 -1.65 -4.75 21.36
C TYR A 575 -0.61 -3.82 20.73
N ALA A 576 -0.56 -3.73 19.40
CA ALA A 576 0.36 -2.83 18.71
C ALA A 576 0.09 -1.36 19.08
N ALA A 577 -1.16 -0.96 19.29
CA ALA A 577 -1.51 0.38 19.76
C ALA A 577 -1.07 0.60 21.22
N SER A 578 -1.29 -0.38 22.11
CA SER A 578 -0.87 -0.28 23.52
C SER A 578 0.63 -0.10 23.67
N ILE A 579 1.44 -0.75 22.84
CA ILE A 579 2.91 -0.62 22.88
C ILE A 579 3.35 0.69 22.20
N PHE A 580 3.14 0.83 20.89
CA PHE A 580 3.73 1.93 20.12
C PHE A 580 3.09 3.29 20.40
N LEU A 581 1.83 3.34 20.84
CA LEU A 581 1.17 4.58 21.24
C LEU A 581 1.09 4.69 22.76
N GLY A 582 0.57 3.69 23.47
CA GLY A 582 0.33 3.76 24.91
C GLY A 582 1.61 3.89 25.74
N LEU A 583 2.46 2.86 25.71
CA LEU A 583 3.68 2.77 26.52
C LEU A 583 4.67 3.90 26.17
N ASN A 584 4.89 4.13 24.88
CA ASN A 584 5.84 5.15 24.41
C ASN A 584 5.34 6.58 24.68
N LEU A 585 4.03 6.86 24.58
CA LEU A 585 3.47 8.17 24.97
C LEU A 585 3.62 8.40 26.48
N LEU A 586 3.37 7.38 27.30
CA LEU A 586 3.55 7.47 28.76
C LEU A 586 5.01 7.75 29.12
N ALA A 587 5.95 7.02 28.51
CA ALA A 587 7.38 7.25 28.66
C ALA A 587 7.75 8.70 28.30
N PHE A 588 7.22 9.22 27.19
CA PHE A 588 7.46 10.59 26.75
C PHE A 588 6.90 11.65 27.71
N ILE A 589 5.68 11.45 28.25
CA ILE A 589 5.09 12.35 29.25
C ILE A 589 5.98 12.41 30.50
N ILE A 590 6.42 11.26 31.01
CA ILE A 590 7.31 11.18 32.19
C ILE A 590 8.58 11.98 31.94
N VAL A 591 9.17 11.81 30.75
CA VAL A 591 10.39 12.48 30.34
C VAL A 591 10.20 14.01 30.28
N VAL A 592 9.14 14.49 29.63
CA VAL A 592 8.85 15.94 29.51
C VAL A 592 8.62 16.57 30.88
N VAL A 593 7.83 15.94 31.74
CA VAL A 593 7.57 16.42 33.11
C VAL A 593 8.88 16.48 33.90
N SER A 594 9.68 15.41 33.85
CA SER A 594 10.96 15.32 34.55
C SER A 594 11.94 16.42 34.15
N TYR A 595 12.07 16.72 32.85
CA TYR A 595 12.92 17.82 32.38
C TYR A 595 12.38 19.19 32.74
N THR A 596 11.07 19.41 32.61
CA THR A 596 10.45 20.69 32.97
C THR A 596 10.74 21.02 34.44
N SER A 597 10.55 20.04 35.33
CA SER A 597 10.88 20.19 36.75
C SER A 597 12.38 20.35 37.01
N MET A 598 13.24 19.63 36.28
CA MET A 598 14.70 19.76 36.38
C MET A 598 15.18 21.16 35.99
N PHE A 599 14.73 21.70 34.86
CA PHE A 599 15.08 23.05 34.41
C PHE A 599 14.53 24.13 35.34
N TYR A 600 13.30 23.94 35.86
CA TYR A 600 12.72 24.84 36.85
C TYR A 600 13.56 24.88 38.14
N SER A 601 13.94 23.72 38.68
CA SER A 601 14.79 23.61 39.87
C SER A 601 16.18 24.22 39.64
N ILE A 602 16.79 23.98 38.47
CA ILE A 602 18.05 24.61 38.07
C ILE A 602 17.92 26.14 38.06
N HIS A 603 16.86 26.68 37.47
CA HIS A 603 16.64 28.13 37.40
C HIS A 603 16.48 28.73 38.80
N GLN A 604 15.71 28.07 39.66
CA GLN A 604 15.50 28.49 41.03
C GLN A 604 16.80 28.41 41.88
N THR A 605 17.61 27.38 41.68
CA THR A 605 18.88 27.17 42.40
C THR A 605 19.96 28.15 41.92
N ARG A 606 19.98 28.48 40.62
CA ARG A 606 20.87 29.50 40.04
C ARG A 606 20.63 30.91 40.61
N ALA A 607 19.41 31.19 41.06
CA ALA A 607 19.07 32.45 41.71
C ALA A 607 19.50 32.53 43.20
N LYS A 608 19.86 31.40 43.84
CA LYS A 608 20.07 31.31 45.29
C LYS A 608 21.49 30.92 45.74
N THR A 609 22.38 30.46 44.86
CA THR A 609 23.67 29.86 45.27
C THR A 609 24.90 30.62 44.74
N VAL A 610 25.94 30.76 45.58
CA VAL A 610 27.21 31.45 45.28
C VAL A 610 28.26 30.53 44.58
N GLU A 611 28.18 29.20 44.77
CA GLU A 611 29.06 28.20 44.13
C GLU A 611 28.66 27.91 42.66
N ARG A 612 29.08 28.79 41.75
CA ARG A 612 28.75 28.69 40.31
C ARG A 612 29.39 27.50 39.58
N SER A 613 30.51 26.95 40.07
CA SER A 613 31.29 25.93 39.34
C SER A 613 30.62 24.56 39.30
N VAL A 614 30.15 24.03 40.44
CA VAL A 614 29.46 22.74 40.53
C VAL A 614 28.12 22.78 39.79
N LEU A 615 27.34 23.85 39.98
CA LEU A 615 26.08 24.08 39.29
C LEU A 615 26.26 24.13 37.76
N SER A 616 27.32 24.79 37.27
CA SER A 616 27.60 24.88 35.82
C SER A 616 27.86 23.51 35.17
N ARG A 617 28.51 22.59 35.90
CA ARG A 617 28.81 21.23 35.42
C ARG A 617 27.54 20.39 35.32
N GLU A 618 26.65 20.46 36.33
CA GLU A 618 25.38 19.73 36.30
C GLU A 618 24.41 20.28 35.24
N VAL A 619 24.38 21.61 35.04
CA VAL A 619 23.60 22.24 33.97
C VAL A 619 24.10 21.86 32.58
N ALA A 620 25.42 21.77 32.38
CA ALA A 620 25.99 21.31 31.11
C ALA A 620 25.60 19.85 30.81
N ILE A 621 25.60 18.99 31.83
CA ILE A 621 25.17 17.59 31.72
C ILE A 621 23.66 17.52 31.42
N ALA A 622 22.83 18.29 32.12
CA ALA A 622 21.37 18.32 31.90
C ALA A 622 21.00 18.79 30.48
N LYS A 623 21.65 19.85 29.97
CA LYS A 623 21.44 20.33 28.59
C LYS A 623 21.83 19.29 27.53
N ARG A 624 22.89 18.52 27.77
CA ARG A 624 23.30 17.43 26.89
C ARG A 624 22.22 16.35 26.80
N PHE A 625 21.66 15.96 27.94
CA PHE A 625 20.60 14.97 28.02
C PHE A 625 19.29 15.44 27.39
N PHE A 626 18.98 16.73 27.52
CA PHE A 626 17.84 17.34 26.85
C PHE A 626 17.91 17.18 25.32
N PHE A 627 19.08 17.39 24.70
CA PHE A 627 19.20 17.21 23.25
C PHE A 627 19.01 15.76 22.79
N ILE A 628 19.52 14.79 23.55
CA ILE A 628 19.35 13.35 23.26
C ILE A 628 17.87 12.96 23.29
N VAL A 629 17.17 13.40 24.34
CA VAL A 629 15.75 13.12 24.49
C VAL A 629 14.90 13.87 23.47
N PHE A 630 15.29 15.10 23.13
CA PHE A 630 14.61 15.89 22.11
C PHE A 630 14.72 15.24 20.72
N THR A 631 15.89 14.70 20.35
CA THR A 631 16.04 13.99 19.08
C THR A 631 15.22 12.71 19.03
N ASP A 632 15.14 11.97 20.15
CA ASP A 632 14.27 10.78 20.26
C ASP A 632 12.78 11.17 20.11
N ALA A 633 12.34 12.23 20.79
CA ALA A 633 10.99 12.78 20.68
C ALA A 633 10.58 13.08 19.23
N LEU A 634 11.48 13.74 18.48
CA LEU A 634 11.22 14.10 17.09
C LEU A 634 11.07 12.86 16.19
N CYS A 635 11.77 11.77 16.49
CA CYS A 635 11.66 10.52 15.74
C CYS A 635 10.34 9.77 16.04
N TRP A 636 9.77 9.94 17.23
CA TRP A 636 8.51 9.31 17.62
C TRP A 636 7.25 10.05 17.15
N ILE A 637 7.32 11.37 16.90
CA ILE A 637 6.17 12.15 16.40
C ILE A 637 5.54 11.52 15.13
N PRO A 638 6.31 11.18 14.07
CA PRO A 638 5.76 10.52 12.89
C PRO A 638 5.08 9.18 13.21
N ILE A 639 5.63 8.40 14.14
CA ILE A 639 5.09 7.10 14.54
C ILE A 639 3.74 7.27 15.24
N PHE A 640 3.63 8.23 16.17
CA PHE A 640 2.37 8.55 16.84
C PHE A 640 1.31 9.05 15.87
N LEU A 641 1.69 9.91 14.92
CA LEU A 641 0.79 10.42 13.88
C LEU A 641 0.26 9.27 13.02
N LEU A 642 1.14 8.43 12.49
CA LEU A 642 0.74 7.29 11.65
C LEU A 642 -0.14 6.31 12.40
N LYS A 643 0.17 6.00 13.66
CA LYS A 643 -0.65 5.09 14.46
C LYS A 643 -2.03 5.68 14.77
N THR A 644 -2.11 7.00 15.01
CA THR A 644 -3.38 7.70 15.24
C THR A 644 -4.25 7.72 13.97
N ILE A 645 -3.66 8.02 12.80
CA ILE A 645 -4.35 7.98 11.50
C ILE A 645 -4.86 6.57 11.21
N SER A 646 -4.04 5.56 11.47
CA SER A 646 -4.42 4.15 11.32
C SER A 646 -5.54 3.71 12.29
N LEU A 647 -5.61 4.28 13.50
CA LEU A 647 -6.73 4.07 14.42
C LEU A 647 -8.05 4.66 13.88
N MET A 648 -7.98 5.79 13.17
CA MET A 648 -9.11 6.44 12.50
C MET A 648 -9.60 5.71 11.24
N GLN A 649 -9.07 4.53 10.92
CA GLN A 649 -9.42 3.72 9.74
C GLN A 649 -9.17 4.41 8.40
N VAL A 650 -8.21 5.33 8.36
CA VAL A 650 -7.75 5.94 7.10
C VAL A 650 -6.62 5.09 6.53
N GLU A 651 -6.71 4.73 5.25
CA GLU A 651 -5.68 3.96 4.56
C GLU A 651 -4.40 4.78 4.43
N VAL A 652 -3.30 4.24 4.97
CA VAL A 652 -1.97 4.85 4.91
C VAL A 652 -1.16 4.14 3.82
N PRO A 653 -0.62 4.86 2.82
CA PRO A 653 0.22 4.25 1.79
C PRO A 653 1.41 3.49 2.39
N GLY A 654 1.63 2.25 1.95
CA GLY A 654 2.74 1.39 2.43
C GLY A 654 4.12 2.04 2.30
N ILE A 655 4.30 2.91 1.31
CA ILE A 655 5.52 3.71 1.10
C ILE A 655 5.87 4.52 2.35
N VAL A 656 4.88 5.23 2.93
CA VAL A 656 5.12 6.08 4.12
C VAL A 656 5.54 5.22 5.30
N THR A 657 4.88 4.08 5.52
CA THR A 657 5.24 3.17 6.61
C THR A 657 6.65 2.59 6.45
N SER A 658 7.09 2.35 5.21
CA SER A 658 8.45 1.86 4.91
C SER A 658 9.52 2.88 5.30
N TRP A 659 9.34 4.13 4.91
CA TRP A 659 10.26 5.22 5.26
C TRP A 659 10.36 5.37 6.78
N VAL A 660 9.25 5.24 7.50
CA VAL A 660 9.30 5.34 8.96
C VAL A 660 10.08 4.18 9.59
N VAL A 661 9.86 2.94 9.16
CA VAL A 661 10.53 1.76 9.72
C VAL A 661 12.02 1.71 9.34
N ILE A 662 12.36 2.01 8.08
CA ILE A 662 13.72 1.86 7.56
C ILE A 662 14.60 3.08 7.86
N PHE A 663 14.00 4.28 7.89
CA PHE A 663 14.74 5.53 8.02
C PHE A 663 14.51 6.19 9.39
N ILE A 664 13.28 6.49 9.77
CA ILE A 664 13.01 7.29 10.98
C ILE A 664 13.33 6.53 12.27
N LEU A 665 12.87 5.28 12.39
CA LEU A 665 13.07 4.48 13.60
C LEU A 665 14.57 4.25 13.90
N PRO A 666 15.43 3.90 12.92
CA PRO A 666 16.85 3.64 13.18
C PRO A 666 17.71 4.90 13.29
N ILE A 667 17.23 6.07 12.85
CA ILE A 667 17.95 7.35 12.99
C ILE A 667 18.27 7.65 14.44
N ASN A 668 17.34 7.37 15.35
CA ASN A 668 17.56 7.58 16.77
C ASN A 668 18.77 6.78 17.27
N SER A 669 18.79 5.47 16.99
CA SER A 669 19.88 4.57 17.34
C SER A 669 21.22 4.92 16.66
N ALA A 670 21.18 5.59 15.51
CA ALA A 670 22.38 6.03 14.78
C ALA A 670 22.97 7.34 15.34
N LEU A 671 22.11 8.29 15.75
CA LEU A 671 22.51 9.58 16.30
C LEU A 671 22.95 9.49 17.76
N ASN A 672 22.39 8.56 18.52
CA ASN A 672 22.72 8.29 19.93
C ASN A 672 24.25 8.26 20.19
N PRO A 673 25.05 7.42 19.50
CA PRO A 673 26.51 7.42 19.63
C PRO A 673 27.20 8.77 19.43
N ILE A 674 26.77 9.54 18.43
CA ILE A 674 27.32 10.84 18.09
C ILE A 674 27.06 11.81 19.23
N LEU A 675 25.81 11.84 19.71
CA LEU A 675 25.38 12.65 20.84
C LEU A 675 26.07 12.22 22.14
N TYR A 676 26.37 10.94 22.36
CA TYR A 676 27.12 10.46 23.53
C TYR A 676 28.62 10.74 23.46
N THR A 677 29.19 10.91 22.27
CA THR A 677 30.64 11.04 22.07
C THR A 677 31.06 12.51 21.95
N LEU A 678 30.45 13.26 21.03
CA LEU A 678 30.83 14.65 20.72
C LEU A 678 30.58 15.64 21.87
N THR A 679 29.65 15.30 22.77
CA THR A 679 29.29 16.15 23.92
C THR A 679 30.08 15.81 25.18
N THR A 680 31.07 14.91 25.13
CA THR A 680 31.89 14.54 26.30
C THR A 680 33.14 15.42 26.39
N PRO A 681 33.41 16.09 27.52
CA PRO A 681 34.55 17.01 27.66
C PRO A 681 35.90 16.33 27.45
N SER A 682 36.06 15.09 27.91
CA SER A 682 37.29 14.31 27.68
C SER A 682 37.56 13.98 26.21
N PHE A 683 36.50 13.82 25.39
CA PHE A 683 36.64 13.65 23.95
C PHE A 683 36.93 14.99 23.26
N GLN A 684 36.25 16.07 23.67
CA GLN A 684 36.52 17.41 23.15
C GLN A 684 37.95 17.87 23.47
N GLU A 685 38.49 17.54 24.64
CA GLU A 685 39.88 17.80 25.01
C GLU A 685 40.86 16.98 24.18
N ARG A 686 40.62 15.68 23.99
CA ARG A 686 41.47 14.84 23.12
C ARG A 686 41.38 15.24 21.64
N LEU A 687 40.20 15.66 21.18
CA LEU A 687 39.99 16.18 19.82
C LEU A 687 40.68 17.54 19.66
N LYS A 688 40.59 18.43 20.65
CA LYS A 688 41.35 19.68 20.68
C LYS A 688 42.85 19.42 20.69
N GLN A 689 43.34 18.45 21.47
CA GLN A 689 44.75 18.05 21.48
C GLN A 689 45.18 17.47 20.14
N CYS A 690 44.37 16.64 19.47
CA CYS A 690 44.65 16.12 18.13
C CYS A 690 44.61 17.22 17.07
N LEU A 691 43.63 18.12 17.10
CA LEU A 691 43.51 19.25 16.19
C LEU A 691 44.66 20.24 16.40
N GLN A 692 45.09 20.49 17.64
CA GLN A 692 46.27 21.27 17.96
C GLN A 692 47.55 20.58 17.48
N LYS A 693 47.68 19.26 17.64
CA LYS A 693 48.83 18.49 17.12
C LYS A 693 48.87 18.52 15.59
N LYS A 694 47.71 18.44 14.92
CA LYS A 694 47.57 18.53 13.46
C LYS A 694 47.79 19.95 12.94
N LYS A 695 47.31 20.98 13.66
CA LYS A 695 47.58 22.40 13.38
C LYS A 695 49.07 22.71 13.52
N ARG A 696 49.72 22.21 14.57
CA ARG A 696 51.17 22.33 14.80
C ARG A 696 51.98 21.60 13.73
N GLN A 697 51.52 20.43 13.27
CA GLN A 697 52.12 19.74 12.11
C GLN A 697 51.92 20.50 10.79
N LEU A 698 50.77 21.15 10.59
CA LEU A 698 50.50 21.98 9.41
C LEU A 698 51.34 23.26 9.41
N GLU A 699 51.49 23.90 10.58
CA GLU A 699 52.35 25.07 10.79
C GLU A 699 53.82 24.70 10.55
N ILE A 700 54.32 23.58 11.08
CA ILE A 700 55.68 23.08 10.81
C ILE A 700 55.90 22.78 9.32
N LYS A 701 54.90 22.22 8.61
CA LYS A 701 54.95 22.02 7.16
C LYS A 701 55.03 23.35 6.41
N MET A 702 54.22 24.34 6.77
CA MET A 702 54.26 25.69 6.17
C MET A 702 55.59 26.42 6.45
N SER A 703 56.18 26.25 7.64
CA SER A 703 57.51 26.80 7.95
C SER A 703 58.62 26.19 7.09
N PHE A 704 58.57 24.88 6.83
CA PHE A 704 59.51 24.22 5.93
C PHE A 704 59.35 24.66 4.47
N THR A 705 58.12 24.90 4.00
CA THR A 705 57.88 25.43 2.65
C THR A 705 58.40 26.86 2.48
N LEU A 706 58.23 27.71 3.51
CA LEU A 706 58.74 29.10 3.52
C LEU A 706 60.27 29.19 3.56
N VAL A 707 60.94 28.27 4.26
CA VAL A 707 62.43 28.19 4.25
C VAL A 707 62.95 27.67 2.90
N SER A 708 62.22 26.76 2.23
CA SER A 708 62.58 26.29 0.88
C SER A 708 62.38 27.34 -0.23
N MET A 709 61.55 28.36 -0.01
CA MET A 709 61.32 29.45 -0.97
C MET A 709 62.36 30.58 -0.91
N HIS A 710 63.27 30.56 0.07
CA HIS A 710 64.34 31.58 0.20
C HIS A 710 65.74 31.05 -0.10
N THR A 711 65.86 29.84 -0.63
CA THR A 711 67.15 29.28 -1.05
C THR A 711 67.02 28.61 -2.41
N ASN A 712 67.07 29.41 -3.48
CA ASN A 712 67.72 29.00 -4.73
C ASN A 712 68.12 30.23 -5.57
N PRO A 713 69.42 30.37 -5.93
CA PRO A 713 69.94 31.49 -6.70
C PRO A 713 69.74 31.25 -8.21
N THR A 714 69.48 32.33 -8.95
CA THR A 714 69.50 32.36 -10.41
C THR A 714 70.94 32.52 -10.91
N GLU A 715 71.44 31.52 -11.65
CA GLU A 715 72.62 31.62 -12.51
C GLU A 715 72.27 32.39 -13.79
N GLU A 716 73.09 33.39 -14.16
CA GLU A 716 73.47 33.59 -15.56
C GLU A 716 74.72 34.50 -15.71
N TRP A 717 75.67 34.05 -16.55
CA TRP A 717 76.83 34.72 -17.18
C TRP A 717 78.18 34.90 -16.42
N GLN A 718 79.14 34.07 -16.84
CA GLN A 718 80.61 34.19 -16.76
C GLN A 718 81.15 35.34 -17.68
N PRO A 719 82.41 35.88 -17.54
CA PRO A 719 83.63 35.05 -17.50
C PRO A 719 84.89 35.53 -16.73
N MET A 720 85.78 34.54 -16.56
CA MET A 720 87.26 34.56 -16.55
C MET A 720 88.10 34.81 -15.27
N LYS A 721 89.00 33.81 -15.06
CA LYS A 721 90.31 33.77 -14.36
C LYS A 721 90.27 33.71 -12.82
N ALA A 722 91.06 32.90 -12.09
CA ALA A 722 92.09 31.92 -12.42
C ALA A 722 92.35 31.01 -11.18
N ILE A 723 92.56 29.71 -11.42
CA ILE A 723 93.57 28.78 -10.87
C ILE A 723 94.08 29.00 -9.42
N HIS A 724 93.80 28.06 -8.50
CA HIS A 724 94.78 27.12 -7.88
C HIS A 724 94.18 26.32 -6.70
N LEU A 725 94.38 25.00 -6.77
CA LEU A 725 94.24 23.96 -5.72
C LEU A 725 95.63 23.75 -5.03
N PRO A 726 95.77 22.93 -3.97
CA PRO A 726 95.42 23.13 -2.56
C PRO A 726 96.66 22.89 -1.65
N HIS A 727 96.52 22.89 -0.31
CA HIS A 727 97.40 22.05 0.53
C HIS A 727 96.74 21.63 1.86
N GLU A 728 96.83 20.32 2.08
CA GLU A 728 96.69 19.45 3.26
C GLU A 728 97.45 19.95 4.51
N ALA A 729 97.33 19.46 5.76
CA ALA A 729 96.71 18.29 6.42
C ALA A 729 96.57 18.65 7.93
N GLY A 730 95.53 18.22 8.67
CA GLY A 730 95.46 16.96 9.44
C GLY A 730 95.34 17.27 10.95
N PRO A 731 95.18 16.30 11.88
CA PRO A 731 94.52 14.98 11.78
C PRO A 731 93.59 14.63 12.99
N GLY A 732 92.55 13.81 12.73
CA GLY A 732 91.91 12.75 13.58
C GLY A 732 91.46 13.01 15.04
N PRO A 733 90.88 12.00 15.74
CA PRO A 733 90.22 10.78 15.25
C PRO A 733 88.91 10.38 16.00
N ASP A 734 88.33 9.24 15.56
CA ASP A 734 87.46 8.28 16.27
C ASP A 734 85.99 8.66 16.58
N SER A 735 84.95 7.85 16.33
CA SER A 735 84.75 6.48 15.82
C SER A 735 83.23 6.35 15.52
N ALA A 736 82.79 5.92 14.32
CA ALA A 736 82.34 4.55 13.95
C ALA A 736 81.21 3.98 14.85
N ASP A 737 80.13 3.35 14.39
CA ASP A 737 79.55 3.10 13.08
C ASP A 737 78.17 2.40 13.27
N SER A 738 77.34 2.40 12.22
CA SER A 738 76.30 1.41 11.88
C SER A 738 75.04 1.25 12.78
N CYS A 739 73.85 1.58 12.28
CA CYS A 739 72.88 0.74 11.54
C CYS A 739 72.24 -0.40 12.35
N THR A 740 70.90 -0.37 12.53
CA THR A 740 69.92 -1.38 12.04
C THR A 740 68.55 -1.25 12.74
N VAL A 741 67.54 -1.72 12.00
CA VAL A 741 66.11 -1.97 12.36
C VAL A 741 66.01 -2.87 13.62
N PRO A 742 64.87 -2.91 14.34
CA PRO A 742 63.98 -4.05 14.09
C PRO A 742 62.47 -3.74 14.19
N SER A 743 61.74 -4.58 13.44
CA SER A 743 60.36 -5.01 13.64
C SER A 743 60.11 -5.62 15.04
N VAL A 744 58.99 -5.27 15.67
CA VAL A 744 57.86 -6.14 16.08
C VAL A 744 56.63 -5.25 16.23
#